data_AF-A0A0K8UJF6-F1
#
_entry.id   AF-A0A0K8UJF6-F1
#
_cell.length_a   1.000
_cell.length_b   1.000
_cell.length_c   1.000
_cell.angle_alpha   90.00
_cell.angle_beta   90.00
_cell.angle_gamma   90.00
#
_symmetry.space_group_name_H-M   'P 1'
#
loop_
_entity.id
_entity.type
_entity.pdbx_description
1 polymer ?
#
loop_
_entity_poly.entity_id
_entity_poly.type
_entity_poly.pdbx_seq_one_letter_code
_entity_poly.pdbx_strand_id
1 'polypeptide(L)'
;MAKKSVVVTCALFALCLNTLQIDSCQSVEQRFKFPNSDIYLRLVRATPLQYQVMKGSKTLQTVTLENTSSDSNLELTGSGSYSLKTADTAITFDLIANDDNIVHIRVSRSVPAGMQPIDCVDLDTPHTHWYGGPEYKNHYWPVEKQTLTNFSYVTKELENMGVAERYWLNTKGEFFYVDDNTPLFIELNSVGYENKICFSALSALPFNPRTEKVTFIYHIGFAPNAKAAHMYAVNKFLSHPTDYPDERMVALPIWSTWALYKRDINESVVREFADEIINKGFNNSQFEIDDDWEDCYGALTIRKSKFPDMKKLTDDLKAKGFRVTLWIHPFINKNCEPTYSESLNKGYLILDHNGNPDTQWWNSGEKEAAYVDFTKAEVRTWFSDRLKKLQDEGGIDSFKFDAGETSWMPEDPVLQGDLSLSPTQMTRDYVRTVAAFGPLVEVRSGQNTQDLPIFVRIVDKDSVWGWNNGLITLITTLLQMNLNGYPFVLPDMIGGNGYDGPPTKELFLRWLQANVFMPSLQFSYVPWNFDDEATEISKKFVKMHEDFAPEIIKRFKLATETGEPVNLPLWWADPSDKVAQSIYDQFLLGDDIISAPVVQEGAITRDIYLPKGQWKDGNTKEVHNGPKWLMAYSAPLDILPHFLRVQD
;
A
#
# COMPACT_ATOMS: atom_id res chain seq x y z
N MET A 1 34.05 -52.48 64.86
CA MET A 1 33.96 -52.29 66.33
C MET A 1 33.78 -50.81 66.58
N ALA A 2 32.95 -50.28 67.46
CA ALA A 2 31.77 -50.73 68.19
C ALA A 2 31.15 -49.41 68.68
N LYS A 3 29.82 -49.30 68.62
CA LYS A 3 29.04 -48.18 69.18
C LYS A 3 29.31 -48.01 70.67
N LYS A 4 29.29 -46.77 71.17
CA LYS A 4 28.81 -46.45 72.53
C LYS A 4 28.00 -45.14 72.54
N SER A 5 26.91 -45.22 73.28
CA SER A 5 25.77 -44.31 73.40
C SER A 5 25.91 -43.30 74.56
N VAL A 6 24.81 -42.54 74.77
CA VAL A 6 24.28 -41.90 76.02
C VAL A 6 24.29 -40.36 75.90
N VAL A 7 23.19 -39.70 75.48
CA VAL A 7 21.95 -39.31 76.21
C VAL A 7 22.18 -38.36 77.39
N VAL A 8 21.80 -37.08 77.23
CA VAL A 8 21.18 -36.23 78.28
C VAL A 8 20.16 -35.29 77.62
N THR A 9 19.08 -35.05 78.35
CA THR A 9 17.74 -34.62 77.94
C THR A 9 17.45 -33.18 78.34
N CYS A 10 16.69 -32.50 77.48
CA CYS A 10 15.69 -31.42 77.68
C CYS A 10 15.94 -30.12 78.47
N ALA A 11 15.49 -29.06 77.78
CA ALA A 11 14.72 -27.89 78.23
C ALA A 11 15.49 -26.67 78.75
N LEU A 12 15.38 -25.55 78.04
CA LEU A 12 14.58 -24.39 78.45
C LEU A 12 14.49 -23.32 77.34
N PHE A 13 13.25 -22.86 77.08
CA PHE A 13 12.83 -21.51 76.67
C PHE A 13 13.22 -20.93 75.29
N ALA A 14 12.27 -21.08 74.37
CA ALA A 14 11.50 -20.03 73.69
C ALA A 14 12.10 -18.62 73.49
N LEU A 15 11.81 -18.09 72.29
CA LEU A 15 11.94 -16.72 71.80
C LEU A 15 13.32 -16.30 71.30
N CYS A 16 13.51 -16.43 69.98
CA CYS A 16 13.64 -15.26 69.11
C CYS A 16 13.47 -15.69 67.66
N LEU A 17 12.27 -15.39 67.14
CA LEU A 17 11.96 -15.32 65.74
C LEU A 17 12.92 -14.33 65.06
N ASN A 18 13.70 -14.80 64.11
CA ASN A 18 14.03 -14.01 62.94
C ASN A 18 13.79 -14.90 61.72
N THR A 19 12.66 -14.61 61.09
CA THR A 19 12.21 -15.13 59.82
C THR A 19 13.30 -14.93 58.77
N LEU A 20 13.90 -16.04 58.33
CA LEU A 20 14.42 -16.13 56.98
C LEU A 20 13.25 -15.82 56.06
N GLN A 21 13.26 -14.61 55.48
CA GLN A 21 12.42 -14.22 54.37
C GLN A 21 12.70 -15.20 53.24
N ILE A 22 11.89 -16.24 53.14
CA ILE A 22 11.72 -16.97 51.90
C ILE A 22 10.94 -16.00 51.02
N ASP A 23 11.65 -15.21 50.21
CA ASP A 23 11.04 -14.56 49.06
C ASP A 23 10.48 -15.69 48.19
N SER A 24 9.16 -15.87 48.28
CA SER A 24 8.44 -16.81 47.45
C SER A 24 8.58 -16.36 46.01
N CYS A 25 9.40 -17.07 45.24
CA CYS A 25 9.39 -17.00 43.78
C CYS A 25 8.05 -17.57 43.29
N GLN A 26 6.99 -16.77 43.32
CA GLN A 26 5.72 -17.07 42.66
C GLN A 26 5.62 -16.24 41.37
N SER A 27 6.47 -16.52 40.37
CA SER A 27 6.07 -16.27 38.99
C SER A 27 5.32 -17.51 38.50
N VAL A 28 4.09 -17.74 39.00
CA VAL A 28 3.22 -18.72 38.36
C VAL A 28 2.84 -18.12 37.01
N GLU A 29 3.54 -18.52 35.96
CA GLU A 29 3.17 -18.23 34.58
C GLU A 29 1.80 -18.85 34.32
N GLN A 30 0.74 -18.04 34.43
CA GLN A 30 -0.61 -18.53 34.22
C GLN A 30 -0.90 -18.62 32.72
N ARG A 31 -1.18 -19.84 32.27
CA ARG A 31 -1.69 -20.14 30.92
C ARG A 31 -3.21 -20.26 30.97
N PHE A 32 -3.88 -19.56 30.09
CA PHE A 32 -5.32 -19.43 30.02
C PHE A 32 -5.81 -20.02 28.70
N LYS A 33 -6.52 -21.15 28.76
CA LYS A 33 -6.90 -21.94 27.60
C LYS A 33 -8.23 -21.45 27.03
N PHE A 34 -8.27 -21.06 25.76
CA PHE A 34 -9.55 -20.76 25.11
C PHE A 34 -10.44 -22.03 25.06
N PRO A 35 -11.74 -21.92 25.38
CA PRO A 35 -12.65 -23.07 25.38
C PRO A 35 -12.61 -23.85 24.07
N ASN A 36 -12.64 -25.18 24.14
CA ASN A 36 -12.69 -26.10 22.99
C ASN A 36 -11.57 -25.92 21.94
N SER A 37 -10.41 -25.39 22.32
CA SER A 37 -9.25 -25.22 21.43
C SER A 37 -7.98 -25.85 22.01
N ASP A 38 -6.86 -25.76 21.31
CA ASP A 38 -5.50 -25.96 21.84
C ASP A 38 -4.73 -24.64 21.93
N ILE A 39 -5.45 -23.51 21.91
CA ILE A 39 -4.90 -22.15 21.94
C ILE A 39 -4.96 -21.60 23.36
N TYR A 40 -3.86 -20.98 23.76
CA TYR A 40 -3.71 -20.40 25.09
C TYR A 40 -3.22 -18.96 24.99
N LEU A 41 -3.65 -18.14 25.95
CA LEU A 41 -2.98 -16.91 26.30
C LEU A 41 -2.09 -17.16 27.51
N ARG A 42 -0.89 -16.59 27.50
CA ARG A 42 -0.03 -16.57 28.68
C ARG A 42 0.32 -15.13 29.01
N LEU A 43 0.04 -14.72 30.24
CA LEU A 43 0.42 -13.41 30.76
C LEU A 43 1.83 -13.51 31.36
N VAL A 44 2.77 -12.72 30.83
CA VAL A 44 4.14 -12.64 31.32
C VAL A 44 4.31 -11.30 32.03
N ARG A 45 4.36 -11.34 33.37
CA ARG A 45 4.51 -10.17 34.24
C ARG A 45 5.97 -9.71 34.29
N ALA A 46 6.50 -9.33 33.14
CA ALA A 46 7.75 -8.58 33.02
C ALA A 46 7.45 -7.07 33.14
N THR A 47 8.49 -6.24 33.16
CA THR A 47 8.39 -4.79 33.01
C THR A 47 9.14 -4.42 31.73
N PRO A 48 8.45 -4.09 30.63
CA PRO A 48 6.99 -3.95 30.43
C PRO A 48 6.20 -5.28 30.44
N LEU A 49 4.87 -5.18 30.66
CA LEU A 49 3.95 -6.33 30.67
C LEU A 49 3.85 -6.97 29.28
N GLN A 50 3.74 -8.29 29.19
CA GLN A 50 3.58 -8.98 27.91
C GLN A 50 2.45 -10.00 27.96
N TYR A 51 1.82 -10.26 26.81
CA TYR A 51 1.00 -11.45 26.60
C TYR A 51 1.58 -12.29 25.47
N GLN A 52 1.35 -13.60 25.53
CA GLN A 52 1.78 -14.54 24.51
C GLN A 52 0.59 -15.33 24.00
N VAL A 53 0.49 -15.45 22.68
CA VAL A 53 -0.41 -16.40 22.02
C VAL A 53 0.34 -17.72 21.86
N MET A 54 -0.27 -18.83 22.27
CA MET A 54 0.37 -20.15 22.24
C MET A 54 -0.53 -21.20 21.61
N LYS A 55 0.06 -22.19 20.91
CA LYS A 55 -0.59 -23.43 20.49
C LYS A 55 0.06 -24.62 21.21
N GLY A 56 -0.70 -25.26 22.10
CA GLY A 56 -0.15 -26.25 23.03
C GLY A 56 0.96 -25.67 23.93
N SER A 57 2.19 -26.14 23.76
CA SER A 57 3.36 -25.63 24.50
C SER A 57 4.19 -24.60 23.74
N LYS A 58 3.92 -24.40 22.43
CA LYS A 58 4.69 -23.51 21.55
C LYS A 58 4.12 -22.09 21.62
N THR A 59 4.97 -21.11 21.92
CA THR A 59 4.63 -19.69 21.73
C THR A 59 4.60 -19.37 20.24
N LEU A 60 3.50 -18.79 19.76
CA LEU A 60 3.33 -18.32 18.40
C LEU A 60 3.85 -16.89 18.27
N GLN A 61 3.43 -16.00 19.17
CA GLN A 61 3.90 -14.62 19.24
C GLN A 61 3.87 -14.10 20.69
N THR A 62 4.77 -13.17 20.99
CA THR A 62 4.78 -12.35 22.19
C THR A 62 4.50 -10.90 21.80
N VAL A 63 3.56 -10.26 22.49
CA VAL A 63 3.29 -8.84 22.33
C VAL A 63 3.60 -8.14 23.64
N THR A 64 4.41 -7.09 23.54
CA THR A 64 4.78 -6.23 24.65
C THR A 64 3.80 -5.07 24.75
N LEU A 65 3.15 -4.93 25.90
CA LEU A 65 2.20 -3.88 26.22
C LEU A 65 2.94 -2.72 26.90
N GLU A 66 3.55 -1.86 26.10
CA GLU A 66 4.24 -0.67 26.58
C GLU A 66 3.23 0.29 27.24
N ASN A 67 3.71 1.02 28.24
CA ASN A 67 2.89 1.93 29.08
C ASN A 67 1.66 1.26 29.73
N THR A 68 1.62 -0.08 29.79
CA THR A 68 0.51 -0.83 30.39
C THR A 68 1.00 -1.63 31.58
N SER A 69 0.37 -1.42 32.73
CA SER A 69 0.58 -2.24 33.94
C SER A 69 -0.74 -2.85 34.39
N SER A 70 -0.67 -4.08 34.90
CA SER A 70 -1.81 -4.73 35.54
C SER A 70 -1.34 -5.78 36.54
N ASP A 71 -1.97 -5.79 37.71
CA ASP A 71 -1.87 -6.87 38.70
C ASP A 71 -3.01 -7.89 38.57
N SER A 72 -4.00 -7.62 37.72
CA SER A 72 -5.15 -8.51 37.48
C SER A 72 -4.74 -9.71 36.63
N ASN A 73 -5.39 -10.84 36.85
CA ASN A 73 -5.25 -12.01 35.98
C ASN A 73 -6.19 -11.88 34.76
N LEU A 74 -6.00 -12.74 33.76
CA LEU A 74 -6.97 -12.89 32.68
C LEU A 74 -8.24 -13.56 33.22
N GLU A 75 -9.39 -12.96 32.95
CA GLU A 75 -10.70 -13.46 33.36
C GLU A 75 -11.46 -13.98 32.14
N LEU A 76 -11.98 -15.21 32.22
CA LEU A 76 -12.82 -15.79 31.17
C LEU A 76 -14.19 -15.11 31.20
N THR A 77 -14.60 -14.55 30.07
CA THR A 77 -15.91 -13.90 29.91
C THR A 77 -16.98 -14.95 29.60
N GLY A 78 -18.26 -14.57 29.74
CA GLY A 78 -19.38 -15.43 29.35
C GLY A 78 -19.44 -15.79 27.86
N SER A 79 -18.73 -15.04 27.00
CA SER A 79 -18.60 -15.32 25.55
C SER A 79 -17.50 -16.32 25.22
N GLY A 80 -16.71 -16.78 26.20
CA GLY A 80 -15.53 -17.62 25.97
C GLY A 80 -14.27 -16.84 25.58
N SER A 81 -14.32 -15.51 25.62
CA SER A 81 -13.17 -14.61 25.43
C SER A 81 -12.39 -14.45 26.75
N TYR A 82 -11.20 -13.88 26.69
CA TYR A 82 -10.46 -13.46 27.89
C TYR A 82 -10.41 -11.94 28.00
N SER A 83 -10.50 -11.43 29.22
CA SER A 83 -10.35 -10.01 29.52
C SER A 83 -9.24 -9.79 30.54
N LEU A 84 -8.34 -8.85 30.28
CA LEU A 84 -7.34 -8.34 31.21
C LEU A 84 -7.76 -6.95 31.66
N LYS A 85 -8.15 -6.83 32.92
CA LYS A 85 -8.39 -5.51 33.52
C LYS A 85 -7.06 -4.78 33.71
N THR A 86 -6.97 -3.54 33.26
CA THR A 86 -5.86 -2.62 33.54
C THR A 86 -6.34 -1.50 34.45
N ALA A 87 -5.47 -0.55 34.82
CA ALA A 87 -5.86 0.55 35.70
C ALA A 87 -7.05 1.37 35.15
N ASP A 88 -7.07 1.60 33.83
CA ASP A 88 -7.99 2.56 33.20
C ASP A 88 -8.87 1.93 32.10
N THR A 89 -8.63 0.68 31.71
CA THR A 89 -9.41 -0.01 30.69
C THR A 89 -9.42 -1.54 30.88
N ALA A 90 -9.96 -2.27 29.91
CA ALA A 90 -9.84 -3.72 29.81
C ALA A 90 -9.39 -4.10 28.40
N ILE A 91 -8.46 -5.03 28.30
CA ILE A 91 -8.00 -5.62 27.03
C ILE A 91 -8.74 -6.95 26.86
N THR A 92 -9.54 -7.05 25.81
CA THR A 92 -10.28 -8.27 25.46
C THR A 92 -9.56 -9.02 24.35
N PHE A 93 -9.48 -10.33 24.50
CA PHE A 93 -8.88 -11.27 23.56
C PHE A 93 -9.94 -12.27 23.09
N ASP A 94 -10.26 -12.25 21.81
CA ASP A 94 -11.26 -13.12 21.19
C ASP A 94 -10.55 -14.12 20.25
N LEU A 95 -10.82 -15.42 20.42
CA LEU A 95 -10.42 -16.44 19.45
C LEU A 95 -11.42 -16.47 18.30
N ILE A 96 -11.06 -15.88 17.17
CA ILE A 96 -11.94 -15.70 16.00
C ILE A 96 -11.97 -16.96 15.13
N ALA A 97 -10.81 -17.58 14.91
CA ALA A 97 -10.70 -18.83 14.17
C ALA A 97 -9.60 -19.73 14.76
N ASN A 98 -9.86 -21.03 14.75
CA ASN A 98 -8.91 -22.06 15.15
C ASN A 98 -9.18 -23.36 14.40
N ASP A 99 -8.36 -23.66 13.41
CA ASP A 99 -8.33 -24.96 12.72
C ASP A 99 -6.88 -25.36 12.40
N ASP A 100 -6.70 -26.38 11.56
CA ASP A 100 -5.38 -26.89 11.18
C ASP A 100 -4.56 -25.88 10.37
N ASN A 101 -5.22 -24.92 9.71
CA ASN A 101 -4.63 -23.96 8.78
C ASN A 101 -4.61 -22.52 9.31
N ILE A 102 -5.42 -22.17 10.31
CA ILE A 102 -5.42 -20.82 10.86
C ILE A 102 -5.66 -20.79 12.38
N VAL A 103 -4.88 -19.95 13.06
CA VAL A 103 -5.21 -19.40 14.38
C VAL A 103 -5.36 -17.91 14.23
N HIS A 104 -6.47 -17.34 14.68
CA HIS A 104 -6.73 -15.91 14.56
C HIS A 104 -7.29 -15.36 15.88
N ILE A 105 -6.54 -14.44 16.48
CA ILE A 105 -6.92 -13.71 17.69
C ILE A 105 -7.24 -12.26 17.34
N ARG A 106 -8.36 -11.76 17.85
CA ARG A 106 -8.68 -10.32 17.87
C ARG A 106 -8.37 -9.77 19.25
N VAL A 107 -7.69 -8.64 19.31
CA VAL A 107 -7.36 -7.92 20.54
C VAL A 107 -8.03 -6.56 20.49
N SER A 108 -8.75 -6.19 21.54
CA SER A 108 -9.50 -4.94 21.57
C SER A 108 -9.49 -4.26 22.93
N ARG A 109 -9.41 -2.94 22.94
CA ARG A 109 -9.63 -2.11 24.13
C ARG A 109 -10.23 -0.76 23.74
N SER A 110 -10.92 -0.14 24.70
CA SER A 110 -11.28 1.28 24.62
C SER A 110 -10.17 2.09 25.27
N VAL A 111 -9.69 3.12 24.60
CA VAL A 111 -8.57 3.95 25.05
C VAL A 111 -9.11 5.33 25.43
N PRO A 112 -9.11 5.71 26.72
CA PRO A 112 -9.48 7.05 27.14
C PRO A 112 -8.56 8.13 26.54
N ALA A 113 -9.10 9.33 26.35
CA ALA A 113 -8.33 10.50 25.95
C ALA A 113 -7.15 10.76 26.89
N GLY A 114 -6.01 11.19 26.33
CA GLY A 114 -4.77 11.42 27.07
C GLY A 114 -3.93 10.17 27.35
N MET A 115 -4.40 8.98 26.98
CA MET A 115 -3.61 7.74 27.04
C MET A 115 -3.00 7.39 25.69
N GLN A 116 -1.84 6.74 25.73
CA GLN A 116 -1.13 6.21 24.56
C GLN A 116 -0.66 4.77 24.83
N PRO A 117 -1.57 3.78 24.73
CA PRO A 117 -1.15 2.38 24.73
C PRO A 117 -0.31 2.12 23.48
N ILE A 118 0.80 1.41 23.67
CA ILE A 118 1.69 1.01 22.60
C ILE A 118 1.87 -0.51 22.71
N ASP A 119 1.51 -1.23 21.65
CA ASP A 119 1.69 -2.69 21.59
C ASP A 119 2.78 -3.01 20.57
N CYS A 120 3.86 -3.59 21.06
CA CYS A 120 5.07 -3.88 20.28
C CYS A 120 5.26 -5.37 20.03
N VAL A 121 5.75 -5.66 18.83
CA VAL A 121 6.13 -7.00 18.38
C VAL A 121 7.58 -6.95 17.90
N ASP A 122 8.39 -7.91 18.34
CA ASP A 122 9.75 -8.08 17.82
C ASP A 122 9.66 -8.63 16.39
N LEU A 123 10.37 -7.98 15.46
CA LEU A 123 10.40 -8.38 14.05
C LEU A 123 11.19 -9.69 13.84
N ASP A 124 11.97 -10.12 14.84
CA ASP A 124 12.81 -11.32 14.80
C ASP A 124 13.76 -11.34 13.60
N THR A 125 14.37 -10.19 13.31
CA THR A 125 15.49 -10.12 12.36
C THR A 125 16.73 -10.78 12.99
N PRO A 126 17.50 -11.59 12.23
CA PRO A 126 17.48 -11.81 10.78
C PRO A 126 16.68 -13.04 10.31
N HIS A 127 15.88 -13.68 11.16
CA HIS A 127 15.25 -14.96 10.87
C HIS A 127 13.95 -14.86 10.06
N THR A 128 13.35 -13.68 10.07
CA THR A 128 12.02 -13.39 9.52
C THR A 128 12.08 -12.14 8.65
N HIS A 129 11.44 -12.20 7.48
CA HIS A 129 11.14 -11.03 6.65
C HIS A 129 9.66 -10.66 6.76
N TRP A 130 9.39 -9.36 6.70
CA TRP A 130 8.07 -8.73 6.80
C TRP A 130 7.71 -8.03 5.49
N TYR A 131 6.41 -7.96 5.21
CA TYR A 131 5.82 -7.37 4.02
C TYR A 131 4.51 -6.63 4.36
N GLY A 132 3.96 -5.89 3.41
CA GLY A 132 2.77 -5.05 3.61
C GLY A 132 3.14 -3.63 4.05
N GLY A 133 2.30 -3.02 4.88
CA GLY A 133 2.52 -1.66 5.38
C GLY A 133 2.16 -0.56 4.37
N PRO A 134 2.59 0.69 4.61
CA PRO A 134 2.18 1.82 3.78
C PRO A 134 2.96 1.84 2.47
N GLU A 135 2.38 2.44 1.43
CA GLU A 135 3.20 2.94 0.34
C GLU A 135 4.18 3.99 0.90
N TYR A 136 5.43 3.98 0.43
CA TYR A 136 6.47 4.83 0.98
C TYR A 136 7.48 5.27 -0.07
N LYS A 137 7.99 6.50 0.05
CA LYS A 137 8.94 7.09 -0.90
C LYS A 137 10.21 6.25 -1.05
N ASN A 138 10.79 5.88 0.09
CA ASN A 138 11.99 5.05 0.16
C ASN A 138 11.64 3.59 0.40
N HIS A 139 10.72 3.02 -0.40
CA HIS A 139 10.15 1.70 -0.16
C HIS A 139 11.18 0.55 -0.09
N TYR A 140 11.86 0.33 1.05
CA TYR A 140 12.78 -0.79 1.24
C TYR A 140 12.04 -2.12 1.26
N TRP A 141 12.70 -3.15 0.75
CA TRP A 141 12.19 -4.52 0.73
C TRP A 141 13.21 -5.53 1.27
N PRO A 142 12.81 -6.46 2.14
CA PRO A 142 11.50 -6.52 2.81
C PRO A 142 11.32 -5.38 3.85
N VAL A 143 10.10 -5.16 4.35
CA VAL A 143 9.73 -3.88 5.00
C VAL A 143 10.29 -3.71 6.41
N GLU A 144 10.82 -4.76 7.04
CA GLU A 144 11.56 -4.65 8.31
C GLU A 144 12.85 -3.81 8.20
N LYS A 145 13.25 -3.42 7.00
CA LYS A 145 14.39 -2.50 6.77
C LYS A 145 13.99 -1.03 6.85
N GLN A 146 12.70 -0.74 6.94
CA GLN A 146 12.18 0.62 7.03
C GLN A 146 12.35 1.21 8.42
N THR A 147 12.33 2.54 8.49
CA THR A 147 12.22 3.29 9.75
C THR A 147 11.02 4.22 9.67
N LEU A 148 10.02 4.00 10.53
CA LEU A 148 8.86 4.87 10.68
C LEU A 148 8.84 5.34 12.13
N THR A 149 8.77 6.65 12.35
CA THR A 149 8.80 7.24 13.70
C THR A 149 7.53 8.04 13.93
N ASN A 150 6.79 7.72 14.99
CA ASN A 150 5.52 8.34 15.34
C ASN A 150 4.60 8.56 14.12
N PHE A 151 4.52 7.54 13.28
CA PHE A 151 4.00 7.67 11.93
C PHE A 151 2.48 7.57 11.92
N SER A 152 1.78 8.68 11.66
CA SER A 152 0.32 8.70 11.52
C SER A 152 -0.10 7.90 10.28
N TYR A 153 -0.99 6.92 10.48
CA TYR A 153 -1.36 5.96 9.44
C TYR A 153 -2.61 6.40 8.68
N VAL A 154 -2.42 7.45 7.88
CA VAL A 154 -3.41 8.04 6.98
C VAL A 154 -2.76 8.31 5.64
N THR A 155 -3.53 8.34 4.54
CA THR A 155 -3.00 8.69 3.23
C THR A 155 -2.43 10.10 3.23
N LYS A 156 -1.26 10.28 2.62
CA LYS A 156 -0.55 11.56 2.60
C LYS A 156 0.37 11.69 1.38
N GLU A 157 0.43 12.90 0.86
CA GLU A 157 1.36 13.27 -0.22
C GLU A 157 2.81 13.10 0.25
N LEU A 158 3.11 13.66 1.43
CA LEU A 158 4.42 13.54 2.02
C LEU A 158 4.76 12.07 2.21
N GLU A 159 6.00 11.71 1.87
CA GLU A 159 6.51 10.35 1.98
C GLU A 159 5.82 9.35 1.02
N ASN A 160 5.02 9.82 0.05
CA ASN A 160 4.37 9.03 -0.99
C ASN A 160 3.46 7.91 -0.43
N MET A 161 2.66 8.21 0.60
CA MET A 161 1.69 7.26 1.15
C MET A 161 0.32 7.43 0.48
N GLY A 162 0.26 7.16 -0.82
CA GLY A 162 -1.00 7.17 -1.58
C GLY A 162 -1.91 6.01 -1.16
N VAL A 163 -1.32 4.83 -0.95
CA VAL A 163 -2.00 3.65 -0.42
C VAL A 163 -1.65 3.35 1.04
N ALA A 164 -2.67 3.21 1.89
CA ALA A 164 -2.54 3.15 3.35
C ALA A 164 -3.24 1.94 4.00
N GLU A 165 -3.00 0.72 3.52
CA GLU A 165 -3.60 -0.49 4.12
C GLU A 165 -2.90 -0.90 5.41
N ARG A 166 -3.69 -1.24 6.43
CA ARG A 166 -3.22 -1.49 7.81
C ARG A 166 -2.87 -2.95 8.05
N TYR A 167 -2.08 -3.51 7.14
CA TYR A 167 -1.80 -4.94 7.06
C TYR A 167 -0.30 -5.21 6.98
N TRP A 168 0.18 -6.16 7.78
CA TRP A 168 1.55 -6.67 7.73
C TRP A 168 1.55 -8.19 7.78
N LEU A 169 2.50 -8.78 7.09
CA LEU A 169 2.65 -10.23 6.92
C LEU A 169 4.11 -10.60 7.05
N ASN A 170 4.43 -11.77 7.58
CA ASN A 170 5.79 -12.26 7.61
C ASN A 170 5.96 -13.66 7.01
N THR A 171 7.22 -14.00 6.74
CA THR A 171 7.64 -15.28 6.13
C THR A 171 7.22 -16.54 6.90
N LYS A 172 6.87 -16.43 8.19
CA LYS A 172 6.41 -17.57 9.00
C LYS A 172 4.90 -17.83 8.86
N GLY A 173 4.19 -17.02 8.09
CA GLY A 173 2.73 -17.09 8.00
C GLY A 173 2.02 -16.38 9.13
N GLU A 174 2.68 -15.44 9.81
CA GLU A 174 2.03 -14.55 10.77
C GLU A 174 1.61 -13.25 10.08
N PHE A 175 0.46 -12.71 10.45
CA PHE A 175 0.00 -11.40 9.98
C PHE A 175 -0.61 -10.56 11.11
N PHE A 176 -0.56 -9.25 10.91
CA PHE A 176 -1.27 -8.24 11.68
C PHE A 176 -2.23 -7.46 10.78
N TYR A 177 -3.42 -7.18 11.28
CA TYR A 177 -4.36 -6.25 10.67
C TYR A 177 -4.93 -5.32 11.74
N VAL A 178 -4.92 -4.01 11.52
CA VAL A 178 -5.47 -3.02 12.47
C VAL A 178 -6.76 -2.45 11.92
N ASP A 179 -7.84 -2.46 12.72
CA ASP A 179 -9.16 -2.00 12.28
C ASP A 179 -9.13 -0.52 11.87
N ASP A 180 -9.99 -0.18 10.91
CA ASP A 180 -10.10 1.16 10.32
C ASP A 180 -10.45 2.27 11.34
N ASN A 181 -11.24 1.93 12.35
CA ASN A 181 -11.65 2.86 13.40
C ASN A 181 -10.57 3.08 14.49
N THR A 182 -9.41 2.43 14.37
CA THR A 182 -8.26 2.71 15.23
C THR A 182 -7.54 3.96 14.71
N PRO A 183 -7.36 5.03 15.50
CA PRO A 183 -6.56 6.18 15.11
C PRO A 183 -5.06 5.83 15.24
N LEU A 184 -4.57 5.14 14.22
CA LEU A 184 -3.33 4.38 14.25
C LEU A 184 -2.09 5.25 14.04
N PHE A 185 -1.13 5.08 14.94
CA PHE A 185 0.25 5.54 14.79
C PHE A 185 1.21 4.35 14.92
N ILE A 186 2.29 4.39 14.14
CA ILE A 186 3.26 3.30 14.07
C ILE A 186 4.67 3.75 14.39
N GLU A 187 5.36 2.92 15.16
CA GLU A 187 6.80 2.90 15.29
C GLU A 187 7.33 1.66 14.56
N LEU A 188 8.31 1.81 13.68
CA LEU A 188 8.98 0.70 13.00
C LEU A 188 10.48 0.99 13.01
N ASN A 189 11.26 0.17 13.73
CA ASN A 189 12.70 0.37 13.91
C ASN A 189 13.10 1.79 14.32
N SER A 190 12.23 2.53 15.01
CA SER A 190 12.54 3.86 15.51
C SER A 190 13.38 3.78 16.78
N VAL A 191 13.92 4.93 17.19
CA VAL A 191 14.76 5.03 18.39
C VAL A 191 13.96 4.59 19.62
N GLY A 192 14.47 3.60 20.35
CA GLY A 192 13.80 2.99 21.50
C GLY A 192 12.88 1.80 21.15
N TYR A 193 12.65 1.55 19.86
CA TYR A 193 11.88 0.42 19.33
C TYR A 193 12.65 -0.28 18.21
N GLU A 194 13.98 -0.42 18.37
CA GLU A 194 14.83 -1.09 17.39
C GLU A 194 14.40 -2.55 17.21
N ASN A 195 14.35 -3.01 15.95
CA ASN A 195 13.90 -4.37 15.60
C ASN A 195 12.45 -4.68 16.02
N LYS A 196 11.61 -3.65 16.16
CA LYS A 196 10.20 -3.80 16.51
C LYS A 196 9.29 -3.06 15.54
N ILE A 197 8.06 -3.57 15.43
CA ILE A 197 6.90 -2.79 14.99
C ILE A 197 6.00 -2.57 16.20
N CYS A 198 5.56 -1.34 16.42
CA CYS A 198 4.64 -1.01 17.49
C CYS A 198 3.44 -0.25 16.96
N PHE A 199 2.26 -0.63 17.43
CA PHE A 199 1.01 0.01 17.09
C PHE A 199 0.51 0.81 18.30
N SER A 200 0.01 2.01 18.04
CA SER A 200 -0.62 2.83 19.06
C SER A 200 -1.89 3.48 18.55
N ALA A 201 -2.81 3.76 19.47
CA ALA A 201 -4.06 4.43 19.19
C ALA A 201 -4.13 5.73 19.97
N LEU A 202 -4.23 6.85 19.26
CA LEU A 202 -4.15 8.20 19.85
C LEU A 202 -5.36 9.04 19.45
N SER A 203 -5.99 9.70 20.41
CA SER A 203 -6.87 10.83 20.11
C SER A 203 -6.03 12.09 19.92
N ALA A 204 -5.43 12.20 18.74
CA ALA A 204 -4.58 13.31 18.33
C ALA A 204 -4.63 13.50 16.82
N LEU A 205 -4.31 14.71 16.35
CA LEU A 205 -4.17 14.98 14.91
C LEU A 205 -3.16 14.02 14.27
N PRO A 206 -3.41 13.54 13.04
CA PRO A 206 -4.47 13.96 12.11
C PRO A 206 -5.84 13.30 12.36
N PHE A 207 -5.96 12.40 13.34
CA PHE A 207 -7.24 11.83 13.77
C PHE A 207 -7.99 12.80 14.68
N ASN A 208 -9.25 12.47 15.00
CA ASN A 208 -10.10 13.32 15.84
C ASN A 208 -9.52 13.50 17.26
N PRO A 209 -9.06 14.72 17.65
CA PRO A 209 -8.48 14.98 18.97
C PRO A 209 -9.53 15.21 20.07
N ARG A 210 -10.81 15.30 19.71
CA ARG A 210 -11.91 15.71 20.62
C ARG A 210 -12.72 14.53 21.16
N THR A 211 -12.35 13.30 20.81
CA THR A 211 -13.07 12.14 21.32
C THR A 211 -12.59 11.79 22.72
N GLU A 212 -13.54 11.53 23.63
CA GLU A 212 -13.21 11.10 24.99
C GLU A 212 -12.59 9.69 25.03
N LYS A 213 -12.89 8.87 24.01
CA LYS A 213 -12.39 7.50 23.88
C LYS A 213 -12.19 7.12 22.42
N VAL A 214 -11.13 6.37 22.13
CA VAL A 214 -10.89 5.74 20.83
C VAL A 214 -10.90 4.23 20.98
N THR A 215 -11.14 3.51 19.88
CA THR A 215 -10.96 2.06 19.84
C THR A 215 -9.53 1.74 19.43
N PHE A 216 -8.92 0.77 20.10
CA PHE A 216 -7.67 0.16 19.64
C PHE A 216 -7.93 -1.31 19.43
N ILE A 217 -8.10 -1.69 18.17
CA ILE A 217 -8.44 -3.05 17.76
C ILE A 217 -7.45 -3.50 16.70
N TYR A 218 -6.83 -4.65 16.94
CA TYR A 218 -6.00 -5.32 15.95
C TYR A 218 -6.20 -6.83 16.01
N HIS A 219 -5.78 -7.47 14.94
CA HIS A 219 -5.91 -8.88 14.69
C HIS A 219 -4.53 -9.48 14.48
N ILE A 220 -4.26 -10.63 15.11
CA ILE A 220 -3.07 -11.44 14.87
C ILE A 220 -3.51 -12.79 14.32
N GLY A 221 -2.98 -13.18 13.17
CA GLY A 221 -3.23 -14.50 12.60
C GLY A 221 -1.96 -15.29 12.34
N PHE A 222 -2.09 -16.62 12.37
CA PHE A 222 -1.01 -17.59 12.16
C PHE A 222 -1.47 -18.69 11.21
N ALA A 223 -0.86 -18.77 10.04
CA ALA A 223 -1.09 -19.78 9.02
C ALA A 223 0.20 -20.60 8.75
N PRO A 224 0.13 -21.72 8.01
CA PRO A 224 1.30 -22.55 7.73
C PRO A 224 2.46 -21.85 7.00
N ASN A 225 2.19 -20.80 6.23
CA ASN A 225 3.19 -20.02 5.50
C ASN A 225 2.62 -18.65 5.07
N ALA A 226 3.49 -17.79 4.53
CA ALA A 226 3.13 -16.42 4.16
C ALA A 226 2.02 -16.34 3.10
N LYS A 227 2.01 -17.23 2.10
CA LYS A 227 0.97 -17.28 1.06
C LYS A 227 -0.39 -17.62 1.68
N ALA A 228 -0.46 -18.64 2.54
CA ALA A 228 -1.69 -19.01 3.24
C ALA A 228 -2.21 -17.89 4.17
N ALA A 229 -1.31 -17.21 4.87
CA ALA A 229 -1.64 -16.06 5.72
C ALA A 229 -2.22 -14.90 4.90
N HIS A 230 -1.61 -14.60 3.75
CA HIS A 230 -2.12 -13.57 2.85
C HIS A 230 -3.50 -13.90 2.30
N MET A 231 -3.71 -15.13 1.79
CA MET A 231 -5.03 -15.52 1.29
C MET A 231 -6.11 -15.54 2.37
N TYR A 232 -5.76 -15.86 3.62
CA TYR A 232 -6.70 -15.69 4.73
C TYR A 232 -7.05 -14.21 4.96
N ALA A 233 -6.04 -13.33 4.95
CA ALA A 233 -6.23 -11.89 5.17
C ALA A 233 -7.05 -11.22 4.05
N VAL A 234 -6.84 -11.62 2.79
CA VAL A 234 -7.65 -11.20 1.65
C VAL A 234 -9.13 -11.51 1.87
N ASN A 235 -9.45 -12.77 2.17
CA ASN A 235 -10.83 -13.19 2.40
C ASN A 235 -11.47 -12.56 3.65
N LYS A 236 -10.66 -12.19 4.64
CA LYS A 236 -11.16 -11.74 5.94
C LYS A 236 -11.24 -10.22 6.10
N PHE A 237 -10.31 -9.48 5.49
CA PHE A 237 -10.08 -8.07 5.77
C PHE A 237 -9.94 -7.20 4.52
N LEU A 238 -9.08 -7.59 3.58
CA LEU A 238 -8.74 -6.74 2.44
C LEU A 238 -9.81 -6.75 1.35
N SER A 239 -10.65 -7.80 1.30
CA SER A 239 -11.53 -8.08 0.16
C SER A 239 -10.72 -8.36 -1.11
N HIS A 240 -11.43 -8.57 -2.22
CA HIS A 240 -10.86 -8.64 -3.56
C HIS A 240 -11.74 -7.87 -4.55
N PRO A 241 -11.22 -7.52 -5.73
CA PRO A 241 -11.97 -6.78 -6.73
C PRO A 241 -13.24 -7.50 -7.18
N THR A 242 -14.27 -6.72 -7.50
CA THR A 242 -15.57 -7.23 -8.01
C THR A 242 -15.60 -7.42 -9.52
N ASP A 243 -14.71 -6.74 -10.25
CA ASP A 243 -14.45 -6.85 -11.68
C ASP A 243 -13.00 -6.37 -11.92
N TYR A 244 -12.58 -6.07 -13.15
CA TYR A 244 -11.23 -5.60 -13.46
C TYR A 244 -11.20 -4.41 -14.45
N PRO A 245 -10.09 -3.64 -14.51
CA PRO A 245 -9.94 -2.51 -15.41
C PRO A 245 -10.01 -2.89 -16.88
N ASP A 246 -10.16 -1.87 -17.72
CA ASP A 246 -10.28 -2.03 -19.16
C ASP A 246 -9.07 -2.76 -19.79
N GLU A 247 -9.35 -3.85 -20.52
CA GLU A 247 -8.32 -4.71 -21.13
C GLU A 247 -7.44 -3.97 -22.15
N ARG A 248 -7.94 -2.87 -22.76
CA ARG A 248 -7.16 -2.09 -23.72
C ARG A 248 -6.13 -1.20 -23.02
N MET A 249 -6.38 -0.74 -21.80
CA MET A 249 -5.36 -0.09 -20.96
C MET A 249 -4.26 -1.05 -20.54
N VAL A 250 -4.59 -2.34 -20.39
CA VAL A 250 -3.60 -3.40 -20.13
C VAL A 250 -2.80 -3.73 -21.39
N ALA A 251 -3.43 -3.79 -22.56
CA ALA A 251 -2.76 -4.27 -23.77
C ALA A 251 -1.91 -3.21 -24.47
N LEU A 252 -2.33 -1.94 -24.43
CA LEU A 252 -1.77 -0.88 -25.26
C LEU A 252 -1.34 0.32 -24.40
N PRO A 253 -0.30 1.06 -24.84
CA PRO A 253 0.25 2.13 -24.04
C PRO A 253 -0.70 3.32 -23.90
N ILE A 254 -0.70 3.88 -22.71
CA ILE A 254 -1.29 5.17 -22.34
C ILE A 254 -0.28 6.27 -22.66
N TRP A 255 -0.74 7.39 -23.22
CA TRP A 255 0.11 8.53 -23.58
C TRP A 255 -0.37 9.78 -22.85
N SER A 256 0.49 10.34 -22.01
CA SER A 256 0.17 11.48 -21.15
C SER A 256 1.02 12.70 -21.47
N THR A 257 0.41 13.89 -21.47
CA THR A 257 1.14 15.14 -21.70
C THR A 257 1.92 15.65 -20.48
N TRP A 258 1.79 15.03 -19.30
CA TRP A 258 2.31 15.55 -18.03
C TRP A 258 3.83 15.80 -17.96
N ALA A 259 4.67 14.77 -17.93
CA ALA A 259 6.10 14.92 -17.65
C ALA A 259 6.84 15.72 -18.74
N LEU A 260 6.42 15.58 -20.00
CA LEU A 260 7.06 16.26 -21.13
C LEU A 260 6.62 17.72 -21.28
N TYR A 261 5.33 18.02 -21.15
CA TYR A 261 4.79 19.35 -21.44
C TYR A 261 4.34 20.13 -20.20
N LYS A 262 4.13 19.46 -19.06
CA LYS A 262 3.62 20.05 -17.82
C LYS A 262 2.33 20.85 -18.09
N ARG A 263 2.40 22.18 -17.98
CA ARG A 263 1.26 23.08 -18.23
C ARG A 263 1.25 23.68 -19.64
N ASP A 264 2.30 23.50 -20.42
CA ASP A 264 2.49 24.14 -21.73
C ASP A 264 1.81 23.33 -22.86
N ILE A 265 0.53 23.00 -22.65
CA ILE A 265 -0.31 22.27 -23.60
C ILE A 265 -1.39 23.16 -24.20
N ASN A 266 -1.77 22.87 -25.44
CA ASN A 266 -2.92 23.43 -26.14
C ASN A 266 -3.33 22.46 -27.27
N GLU A 267 -4.38 22.81 -28.03
CA GLU A 267 -4.87 21.97 -29.13
C GLU A 267 -3.78 21.58 -30.15
N SER A 268 -2.87 22.50 -30.51
CA SER A 268 -1.79 22.21 -31.49
C SER A 268 -0.82 21.17 -30.94
N VAL A 269 -0.36 21.37 -29.70
CA VAL A 269 0.57 20.45 -29.02
C VAL A 269 -0.02 19.05 -28.93
N VAL A 270 -1.29 18.93 -28.54
CA VAL A 270 -1.98 17.63 -28.43
C VAL A 270 -2.09 16.95 -29.81
N ARG A 271 -2.43 17.69 -30.87
CA ARG A 271 -2.52 17.14 -32.23
C ARG A 271 -1.17 16.67 -32.75
N GLU A 272 -0.15 17.50 -32.60
CA GLU A 272 1.22 17.20 -33.02
C GLU A 272 1.75 15.97 -32.28
N PHE A 273 1.55 15.89 -30.96
CA PHE A 273 2.00 14.75 -30.18
C PHE A 273 1.28 13.45 -30.60
N ALA A 274 -0.03 13.51 -30.83
CA ALA A 274 -0.78 12.37 -31.37
C ALA A 274 -0.29 11.94 -32.76
N ASP A 275 0.03 12.89 -33.64
CA ASP A 275 0.64 12.60 -34.94
C ASP A 275 2.02 11.96 -34.82
N GLU A 276 2.86 12.44 -33.91
CA GLU A 276 4.18 11.85 -33.65
C GLU A 276 4.08 10.39 -33.20
N ILE A 277 3.19 10.07 -32.26
CA ILE A 277 2.96 8.70 -31.78
C ILE A 277 2.63 7.76 -32.94
N ILE A 278 1.68 8.16 -33.80
CA ILE A 278 1.25 7.36 -34.97
C ILE A 278 2.36 7.27 -36.02
N ASN A 279 3.02 8.38 -36.35
CA ASN A 279 4.09 8.42 -37.35
C ASN A 279 5.32 7.62 -36.92
N LYS A 280 5.58 7.55 -35.61
CA LYS A 280 6.63 6.70 -35.04
C LYS A 280 6.23 5.23 -34.98
N GLY A 281 4.97 4.88 -35.28
CA GLY A 281 4.50 3.51 -35.42
C GLY A 281 4.15 2.83 -34.10
N PHE A 282 3.72 3.60 -33.09
CA PHE A 282 3.23 3.05 -31.82
C PHE A 282 1.70 2.89 -31.84
N ASN A 283 1.22 1.81 -31.20
CA ASN A 283 -0.19 1.63 -30.87
C ASN A 283 -0.58 2.53 -29.68
N ASN A 284 -1.88 2.64 -29.40
CA ASN A 284 -2.37 3.46 -28.29
C ASN A 284 -3.62 2.88 -27.62
N SER A 285 -3.72 3.13 -26.31
CA SER A 285 -4.92 2.90 -25.49
C SER A 285 -5.71 4.20 -25.34
N GLN A 286 -5.08 5.19 -24.71
CA GLN A 286 -5.67 6.49 -24.42
C GLN A 286 -4.63 7.60 -24.50
N PHE A 287 -5.14 8.81 -24.71
CA PHE A 287 -4.42 10.06 -24.70
C PHE A 287 -4.93 10.89 -23.53
N GLU A 288 -4.08 11.06 -22.53
CA GLU A 288 -4.33 11.82 -21.31
C GLU A 288 -3.88 13.27 -21.48
N ILE A 289 -4.82 14.20 -21.36
CA ILE A 289 -4.56 15.63 -21.40
C ILE A 289 -4.41 16.15 -19.97
N ASP A 290 -3.19 16.61 -19.68
CA ASP A 290 -2.63 16.98 -18.38
C ASP A 290 -1.59 18.10 -18.62
N ASP A 291 -1.47 19.23 -17.95
CA ASP A 291 -2.29 19.93 -16.96
C ASP A 291 -2.75 21.29 -17.57
N ASP A 292 -3.57 22.08 -16.88
CA ASP A 292 -3.96 23.45 -17.25
C ASP A 292 -4.86 23.52 -18.50
N TRP A 293 -5.71 22.49 -18.68
CA TRP A 293 -6.76 22.43 -19.71
C TRP A 293 -8.04 23.18 -19.33
N GLU A 294 -8.27 23.43 -18.04
CA GLU A 294 -9.47 24.11 -17.52
C GLU A 294 -9.29 25.63 -17.36
N ASP A 295 -10.39 26.39 -17.29
CA ASP A 295 -10.36 27.86 -17.21
C ASP A 295 -9.50 28.37 -16.04
N CYS A 296 -9.65 27.73 -14.88
CA CYS A 296 -8.83 27.90 -13.68
C CYS A 296 -8.95 26.64 -12.82
N TYR A 297 -7.98 26.38 -11.95
CA TYR A 297 -7.94 25.16 -11.15
C TYR A 297 -9.20 24.95 -10.28
N GLY A 298 -9.94 23.88 -10.58
CA GLY A 298 -11.20 23.53 -9.93
C GLY A 298 -12.45 24.07 -10.63
N ALA A 299 -12.33 24.76 -11.77
CA ALA A 299 -13.46 25.22 -12.58
C ALA A 299 -14.22 24.06 -13.25
N LEU A 300 -13.52 22.98 -13.60
CA LEU A 300 -14.04 21.87 -14.39
C LEU A 300 -14.81 22.35 -15.63
N THR A 301 -14.25 23.36 -16.30
CA THR A 301 -14.74 23.92 -17.55
C THR A 301 -13.56 24.13 -18.50
N ILE A 302 -13.75 23.76 -19.77
CA ILE A 302 -12.67 23.72 -20.76
C ILE A 302 -12.20 25.14 -21.10
N ARG A 303 -10.87 25.37 -20.98
CA ARG A 303 -10.25 26.63 -21.35
C ARG A 303 -10.23 26.84 -22.85
N LYS A 304 -11.18 27.63 -23.35
CA LYS A 304 -11.33 27.90 -24.80
C LYS A 304 -10.15 28.62 -25.45
N SER A 305 -9.30 29.30 -24.68
CA SER A 305 -8.08 29.92 -25.22
C SER A 305 -6.99 28.89 -25.57
N LYS A 306 -6.99 27.70 -24.96
CA LYS A 306 -6.10 26.59 -25.27
C LYS A 306 -6.77 25.52 -26.14
N PHE A 307 -8.05 25.29 -25.91
CA PHE A 307 -8.87 24.27 -26.57
C PHE A 307 -10.17 24.91 -27.11
N PRO A 308 -10.12 25.63 -28.23
CA PRO A 308 -11.27 26.34 -28.78
C PRO A 308 -12.46 25.42 -29.11
N ASP A 309 -12.18 24.21 -29.59
CA ASP A 309 -13.17 23.17 -29.88
C ASP A 309 -12.66 21.79 -29.41
N MET A 310 -12.72 21.57 -28.10
CA MET A 310 -12.32 20.29 -27.48
C MET A 310 -13.07 19.10 -28.07
N LYS A 311 -14.35 19.26 -28.41
CA LYS A 311 -15.14 18.18 -28.99
C LYS A 311 -14.57 17.74 -30.32
N LYS A 312 -14.24 18.70 -31.19
CA LYS A 312 -13.58 18.40 -32.47
C LYS A 312 -12.20 17.79 -32.25
N LEU A 313 -11.40 18.31 -31.33
CA LEU A 313 -10.10 17.72 -30.99
C LEU A 313 -10.25 16.24 -30.61
N THR A 314 -11.16 15.94 -29.69
CA THR A 314 -11.43 14.57 -29.25
C THR A 314 -11.93 13.68 -30.40
N ASP A 315 -12.83 14.15 -31.24
CA ASP A 315 -13.31 13.41 -32.41
C ASP A 315 -12.17 13.08 -33.39
N ASP A 316 -11.26 14.03 -33.61
CA ASP A 316 -10.09 13.83 -34.47
C ASP A 316 -9.07 12.84 -33.86
N LEU A 317 -8.86 12.89 -32.53
CA LEU A 317 -8.02 11.91 -31.82
C LEU A 317 -8.62 10.50 -31.87
N LYS A 318 -9.94 10.39 -31.69
CA LYS A 318 -10.69 9.13 -31.82
C LYS A 318 -10.60 8.54 -33.22
N ALA A 319 -10.61 9.37 -34.25
CA ALA A 319 -10.40 8.93 -35.63
C ALA A 319 -9.01 8.31 -35.86
N LYS A 320 -8.01 8.64 -35.02
CA LYS A 320 -6.67 8.03 -34.99
C LYS A 320 -6.57 6.82 -34.04
N GLY A 321 -7.69 6.44 -33.40
CA GLY A 321 -7.80 5.29 -32.51
C GLY A 321 -7.75 5.63 -31.02
N PHE A 322 -7.34 6.83 -30.62
CA PHE A 322 -7.21 7.17 -29.19
C PHE A 322 -8.56 7.22 -28.48
N ARG A 323 -8.57 6.81 -27.22
CA ARG A 323 -9.54 7.29 -26.23
C ARG A 323 -8.98 8.54 -25.57
N VAL A 324 -9.80 9.50 -25.20
CA VAL A 324 -9.33 10.77 -24.63
C VAL A 324 -9.77 10.87 -23.18
N THR A 325 -8.82 11.10 -22.30
CA THR A 325 -9.07 11.29 -20.86
C THR A 325 -8.50 12.62 -20.40
N LEU A 326 -9.12 13.20 -19.37
CA LEU A 326 -8.63 14.44 -18.74
C LEU A 326 -8.10 14.14 -17.35
N TRP A 327 -7.02 14.83 -16.98
CA TRP A 327 -6.56 14.88 -15.60
C TRP A 327 -7.52 15.71 -14.75
N ILE A 328 -7.91 15.18 -13.59
CA ILE A 328 -8.88 15.77 -12.66
C ILE A 328 -8.31 15.73 -11.24
N HIS A 329 -8.49 16.82 -10.51
CA HIS A 329 -8.13 16.95 -9.09
C HIS A 329 -9.33 17.43 -8.25
N PRO A 330 -9.32 17.24 -6.92
CA PRO A 330 -10.45 17.56 -6.06
C PRO A 330 -10.32 18.93 -5.34
N PHE A 331 -9.56 19.86 -5.91
CA PHE A 331 -9.29 21.16 -5.29
C PHE A 331 -9.97 22.30 -6.05
N ILE A 332 -10.17 23.43 -5.38
CA ILE A 332 -10.61 24.68 -6.01
C ILE A 332 -9.70 25.79 -5.53
N ASN A 333 -8.95 26.41 -6.45
CA ASN A 333 -8.11 27.56 -6.12
C ASN A 333 -8.99 28.78 -5.83
N LYS A 334 -8.62 29.57 -4.83
CA LYS A 334 -9.41 30.73 -4.37
C LYS A 334 -9.62 31.80 -5.44
N ASN A 335 -8.70 31.91 -6.39
CA ASN A 335 -8.80 32.85 -7.50
C ASN A 335 -9.73 32.36 -8.63
N CYS A 336 -10.25 31.13 -8.55
CA CYS A 336 -11.11 30.54 -9.56
C CYS A 336 -12.59 30.94 -9.32
N GLU A 337 -12.93 32.18 -9.65
CA GLU A 337 -14.27 32.74 -9.46
C GLU A 337 -15.16 32.61 -10.72
N PRO A 338 -16.48 32.38 -10.57
CA PRO A 338 -17.25 32.32 -9.32
C PRO A 338 -17.22 30.95 -8.61
N THR A 339 -16.52 29.96 -9.17
CA THR A 339 -16.55 28.56 -8.72
C THR A 339 -16.17 28.41 -7.24
N TYR A 340 -15.14 29.12 -6.79
CA TYR A 340 -14.71 29.12 -5.39
C TYR A 340 -15.81 29.68 -4.48
N SER A 341 -16.25 30.93 -4.71
CA SER A 341 -17.24 31.57 -3.85
C SER A 341 -18.58 30.83 -3.81
N GLU A 342 -19.03 30.28 -4.94
CA GLU A 342 -20.24 29.44 -4.97
C GLU A 342 -20.10 28.15 -4.17
N SER A 343 -18.96 27.46 -4.29
CA SER A 343 -18.71 26.21 -3.58
C SER A 343 -18.60 26.44 -2.07
N LEU A 344 -17.96 27.54 -1.67
CA LEU A 344 -17.89 27.97 -0.27
C LEU A 344 -19.28 28.28 0.29
N ASN A 345 -20.06 29.10 -0.42
CA ASN A 345 -21.40 29.52 0.02
C ASN A 345 -22.39 28.34 0.12
N LYS A 346 -22.20 27.29 -0.68
CA LYS A 346 -23.00 26.05 -0.62
C LYS A 346 -22.51 25.05 0.43
N GLY A 347 -21.37 25.32 1.07
CA GLY A 347 -20.77 24.41 2.05
C GLY A 347 -20.17 23.14 1.45
N TYR A 348 -19.69 23.21 0.20
CA TYR A 348 -19.13 22.06 -0.53
C TYR A 348 -17.64 21.83 -0.28
N LEU A 349 -17.00 22.73 0.46
CA LEU A 349 -15.58 22.68 0.81
C LEU A 349 -15.41 22.15 2.23
N ILE A 350 -14.30 21.45 2.47
CA ILE A 350 -13.88 21.02 3.80
C ILE A 350 -13.42 22.26 4.57
N LEU A 351 -13.90 22.40 5.80
CA LEU A 351 -13.53 23.48 6.71
C LEU A 351 -12.82 22.90 7.94
N ASP A 352 -11.90 23.66 8.52
CA ASP A 352 -11.41 23.38 9.87
C ASP A 352 -12.46 23.73 10.95
N HIS A 353 -12.14 23.43 12.20
CA HIS A 353 -12.99 23.79 13.35
C HIS A 353 -13.18 25.31 13.57
N ASN A 354 -12.40 26.18 12.91
CA ASN A 354 -12.55 27.63 12.93
C ASN A 354 -13.40 28.16 11.77
N GLY A 355 -13.89 27.27 10.89
CA GLY A 355 -14.66 27.63 9.70
C GLY A 355 -13.81 28.06 8.50
N ASN A 356 -12.52 27.74 8.49
CA ASN A 356 -11.57 28.11 7.45
C ASN A 356 -11.40 26.98 6.41
N PRO A 357 -11.58 27.23 5.10
CA PRO A 357 -11.34 26.23 4.05
C PRO A 357 -9.88 26.11 3.62
N ASP A 358 -8.98 26.92 4.18
CA ASP A 358 -7.63 27.12 3.67
C ASP A 358 -6.79 25.85 3.66
N THR A 359 -6.31 25.50 2.47
CA THR A 359 -5.27 24.48 2.28
C THR A 359 -4.33 24.88 1.13
N GLN A 360 -3.41 23.99 0.79
CA GLN A 360 -2.52 24.10 -0.35
C GLN A 360 -2.42 22.76 -1.08
N TRP A 361 -1.96 22.80 -2.33
CA TRP A 361 -1.57 21.64 -3.12
C TRP A 361 -0.49 22.04 -4.13
N TRP A 362 0.06 21.10 -4.91
CA TRP A 362 1.24 21.37 -5.77
C TRP A 362 1.00 22.45 -6.85
N ASN A 363 -0.25 22.80 -7.13
CA ASN A 363 -0.66 23.84 -8.08
C ASN A 363 -1.31 25.07 -7.39
N SER A 364 -1.06 25.31 -6.10
CA SER A 364 -1.45 26.54 -5.39
C SER A 364 -0.35 27.08 -4.47
N GLY A 365 -0.44 28.35 -4.09
CA GLY A 365 0.29 28.85 -2.92
C GLY A 365 -0.27 28.32 -1.60
N GLU A 366 0.43 28.62 -0.50
CA GLU A 366 -0.03 28.31 0.85
C GLU A 366 -1.36 29.01 1.13
N LYS A 367 -2.37 28.27 1.61
CA LYS A 367 -3.71 28.81 1.93
C LYS A 367 -4.42 29.44 0.73
N GLU A 368 -4.05 29.09 -0.50
CA GLU A 368 -4.66 29.61 -1.73
C GLU A 368 -5.65 28.65 -2.40
N ALA A 369 -5.92 27.49 -1.78
CA ALA A 369 -6.87 26.51 -2.27
C ALA A 369 -7.84 26.05 -1.18
N ALA A 370 -8.88 25.34 -1.61
CA ALA A 370 -9.80 24.61 -0.77
C ALA A 370 -9.99 23.19 -1.32
N TYR A 371 -10.32 22.26 -0.43
CA TYR A 371 -10.56 20.85 -0.77
C TYR A 371 -12.07 20.59 -0.80
N VAL A 372 -12.58 20.02 -1.90
CA VAL A 372 -13.97 19.56 -2.03
C VAL A 372 -14.28 18.47 -0.99
N ASP A 373 -15.42 18.57 -0.32
CA ASP A 373 -15.82 17.66 0.76
C ASP A 373 -16.59 16.43 0.24
N PHE A 374 -15.87 15.37 -0.12
CA PHE A 374 -16.48 14.12 -0.61
C PHE A 374 -17.21 13.34 0.48
N THR A 375 -17.10 13.72 1.77
CA THR A 375 -17.86 13.08 2.85
C THR A 375 -19.35 13.41 2.80
N LYS A 376 -19.73 14.42 2.02
CA LYS A 376 -21.11 14.85 1.75
C LYS A 376 -21.66 14.23 0.46
N ALA A 377 -22.77 13.51 0.54
CA ALA A 377 -23.37 12.81 -0.61
C ALA A 377 -23.82 13.76 -1.73
N GLU A 378 -24.33 14.94 -1.36
CA GLU A 378 -24.73 15.99 -2.31
C GLU A 378 -23.53 16.57 -3.07
N VAL A 379 -22.36 16.66 -2.42
CA VAL A 379 -21.12 17.13 -3.04
C VAL A 379 -20.58 16.10 -4.03
N ARG A 380 -20.62 14.81 -3.68
CA ARG A 380 -20.27 13.71 -4.60
C ARG A 380 -21.12 13.75 -5.88
N THR A 381 -22.42 13.99 -5.72
CA THR A 381 -23.36 14.11 -6.86
C THR A 381 -23.01 15.34 -7.70
N TRP A 382 -22.84 16.50 -7.07
CA TRP A 382 -22.47 17.74 -7.74
C TRP A 382 -21.16 17.64 -8.52
N PHE A 383 -20.12 17.05 -7.92
CA PHE A 383 -18.83 16.85 -8.57
C PHE A 383 -18.97 15.92 -9.78
N SER A 384 -19.66 14.79 -9.60
CA SER A 384 -19.91 13.84 -10.68
C SER A 384 -20.68 14.45 -11.86
N ASP A 385 -21.68 15.29 -11.60
CA ASP A 385 -22.46 15.92 -12.68
C ASP A 385 -21.64 16.95 -13.46
N ARG A 386 -20.67 17.63 -12.83
CA ARG A 386 -19.72 18.50 -13.54
C ARG A 386 -18.79 17.71 -14.45
N LEU A 387 -18.34 16.52 -14.03
CA LEU A 387 -17.53 15.64 -14.86
C LEU A 387 -18.33 15.05 -16.03
N LYS A 388 -19.58 14.62 -15.82
CA LYS A 388 -20.45 14.18 -16.92
C LYS A 388 -20.64 15.27 -17.97
N LYS A 389 -20.80 16.53 -17.52
CA LYS A 389 -20.87 17.68 -18.44
C LYS A 389 -19.59 17.82 -19.28
N LEU A 390 -18.40 17.58 -18.70
CA LEU A 390 -17.15 17.55 -19.48
C LEU A 390 -17.13 16.41 -20.50
N GLN A 391 -17.64 15.23 -20.16
CA GLN A 391 -17.78 14.12 -21.12
C GLN A 391 -18.70 14.52 -22.28
N ASP A 392 -19.86 15.12 -21.98
CA ASP A 392 -20.83 15.54 -22.98
C ASP A 392 -20.31 16.66 -23.90
N GLU A 393 -19.70 17.70 -23.31
CA GLU A 393 -19.23 18.88 -24.04
C GLU A 393 -17.91 18.65 -24.78
N GLY A 394 -16.97 17.91 -24.17
CA GLY A 394 -15.63 17.66 -24.72
C GLY A 394 -15.51 16.33 -25.48
N GLY A 395 -16.51 15.45 -25.40
CA GLY A 395 -16.45 14.10 -25.94
C GLY A 395 -15.50 13.17 -25.18
N ILE A 396 -15.16 13.50 -23.93
CA ILE A 396 -14.17 12.81 -23.10
C ILE A 396 -14.64 11.40 -22.72
N ASP A 397 -13.78 10.40 -22.86
CA ASP A 397 -14.11 9.00 -22.57
C ASP A 397 -14.05 8.67 -21.07
N SER A 398 -13.03 9.17 -20.37
CA SER A 398 -12.85 8.94 -18.92
C SER A 398 -11.86 9.96 -18.31
N PHE A 399 -11.35 9.68 -17.12
CA PHE A 399 -10.54 10.62 -16.34
C PHE A 399 -9.40 9.93 -15.62
N LYS A 400 -8.28 10.65 -15.51
CA LYS A 400 -7.17 10.37 -14.61
C LYS A 400 -7.37 11.20 -13.35
N PHE A 401 -7.54 10.54 -12.20
CA PHE A 401 -7.83 11.23 -10.94
C PHE A 401 -6.59 11.30 -10.06
N ASP A 402 -6.28 12.52 -9.64
CA ASP A 402 -5.11 12.82 -8.82
C ASP A 402 -5.54 13.31 -7.42
N ALA A 403 -4.61 13.23 -6.48
CA ALA A 403 -4.85 13.42 -5.05
C ALA A 403 -5.82 12.39 -4.43
N GLY A 404 -6.61 12.84 -3.45
CA GLY A 404 -7.46 11.98 -2.61
C GLY A 404 -6.83 11.69 -1.24
N GLU A 405 -5.59 12.10 -0.99
CA GLU A 405 -4.93 11.92 0.29
C GLU A 405 -5.50 12.85 1.37
N THR A 406 -5.56 12.35 2.61
CA THR A 406 -6.10 13.12 3.73
C THR A 406 -5.23 14.32 4.12
N SER A 407 -3.92 14.29 3.83
CA SER A 407 -2.99 15.37 4.18
C SER A 407 -3.24 16.69 3.46
N TRP A 408 -4.10 16.72 2.45
CA TRP A 408 -4.47 17.95 1.74
C TRP A 408 -5.63 18.72 2.39
N MET A 409 -6.27 18.17 3.42
CA MET A 409 -7.31 18.89 4.14
C MET A 409 -6.73 20.02 4.98
N PRO A 410 -7.52 21.07 5.30
CA PRO A 410 -7.18 21.99 6.37
C PRO A 410 -6.81 21.24 7.66
N GLU A 411 -5.94 21.83 8.47
CA GLU A 411 -5.60 21.26 9.78
C GLU A 411 -6.88 21.08 10.61
N ASP A 412 -7.06 19.90 11.21
CA ASP A 412 -8.20 19.59 12.08
C ASP A 412 -9.59 19.75 11.39
N PRO A 413 -9.85 18.96 10.33
CA PRO A 413 -11.00 19.13 9.45
C PRO A 413 -12.32 18.68 10.10
N VAL A 414 -13.40 19.38 9.75
CA VAL A 414 -14.77 19.02 10.11
C VAL A 414 -15.40 18.22 8.96
N LEU A 415 -15.47 16.90 9.15
CA LEU A 415 -16.01 15.95 8.19
C LEU A 415 -17.40 15.45 8.61
N GLN A 416 -18.16 14.94 7.63
CA GLN A 416 -19.43 14.24 7.88
C GLN A 416 -19.23 12.72 7.91
N GLY A 417 -20.27 12.01 8.37
CA GLY A 417 -20.28 10.55 8.46
C GLY A 417 -19.81 9.99 9.79
N ASP A 418 -19.25 8.78 9.77
CA ASP A 418 -18.74 8.11 10.95
C ASP A 418 -17.40 8.73 11.38
N LEU A 419 -17.44 9.52 12.46
CA LEU A 419 -16.26 10.20 12.99
C LEU A 419 -15.16 9.25 13.48
N SER A 420 -15.47 7.97 13.74
CA SER A 420 -14.46 6.97 14.09
C SER A 420 -13.51 6.64 12.93
N LEU A 421 -13.93 6.94 11.70
CA LEU A 421 -13.13 6.79 10.49
C LEU A 421 -12.38 8.06 10.10
N SER A 422 -12.58 9.17 10.83
CA SER A 422 -11.93 10.46 10.55
C SER A 422 -10.42 10.39 10.76
N PRO A 423 -9.57 10.76 9.76
CA PRO A 423 -9.90 11.44 8.50
C PRO A 423 -10.02 10.53 7.26
N THR A 424 -9.81 9.23 7.42
CA THR A 424 -9.62 8.26 6.34
C THR A 424 -10.86 8.02 5.45
N GLN A 425 -12.06 8.35 5.92
CA GLN A 425 -13.28 8.27 5.11
C GLN A 425 -13.24 9.21 3.91
N MET A 426 -12.48 10.32 3.98
CA MET A 426 -12.34 11.25 2.88
C MET A 426 -11.76 10.59 1.62
N THR A 427 -10.67 9.83 1.76
CA THR A 427 -10.06 9.09 0.65
C THR A 427 -11.04 8.05 0.09
N ARG A 428 -11.71 7.29 0.96
CA ARG A 428 -12.70 6.27 0.54
C ARG A 428 -13.82 6.88 -0.29
N ASP A 429 -14.41 7.95 0.22
CA ASP A 429 -15.54 8.59 -0.42
C ASP A 429 -15.14 9.26 -1.73
N TYR A 430 -13.95 9.87 -1.80
CA TYR A 430 -13.39 10.39 -3.05
C TYR A 430 -13.21 9.28 -4.10
N VAL A 431 -12.43 8.25 -3.76
CA VAL A 431 -12.10 7.15 -4.68
C VAL A 431 -13.35 6.41 -5.15
N ARG A 432 -14.30 6.12 -4.26
CA ARG A 432 -15.57 5.47 -4.63
C ARG A 432 -16.45 6.35 -5.53
N THR A 433 -16.41 7.68 -5.35
CA THR A 433 -17.14 8.60 -6.22
C THR A 433 -16.58 8.57 -7.63
N VAL A 434 -15.26 8.65 -7.76
CA VAL A 434 -14.61 8.76 -9.07
C VAL A 434 -14.52 7.40 -9.80
N ALA A 435 -14.42 6.29 -9.07
CA ALA A 435 -14.47 4.94 -9.65
C ALA A 435 -15.79 4.64 -10.38
N ALA A 436 -16.88 5.35 -10.04
CA ALA A 436 -18.17 5.20 -10.70
C ALA A 436 -18.16 5.63 -12.17
N PHE A 437 -17.10 6.28 -12.66
CA PHE A 437 -16.90 6.62 -14.08
C PHE A 437 -16.41 5.44 -14.93
N GLY A 438 -16.24 4.26 -14.33
CA GLY A 438 -16.05 3.00 -15.04
C GLY A 438 -14.61 2.53 -15.11
N PRO A 439 -14.34 1.42 -15.84
CA PRO A 439 -13.09 0.67 -15.77
C PRO A 439 -11.88 1.34 -16.45
N LEU A 440 -12.09 2.53 -17.05
CA LEU A 440 -11.02 3.35 -17.63
C LEU A 440 -10.38 4.29 -16.60
N VAL A 441 -10.95 4.36 -15.41
CA VAL A 441 -10.50 5.23 -14.33
C VAL A 441 -9.16 4.75 -13.78
N GLU A 442 -8.27 5.71 -13.55
CA GLU A 442 -7.14 5.56 -12.64
C GLU A 442 -7.23 6.56 -11.49
N VAL A 443 -6.81 6.14 -10.30
CA VAL A 443 -6.64 6.96 -9.10
C VAL A 443 -5.24 6.75 -8.54
N ARG A 444 -4.70 7.66 -7.72
CA ARG A 444 -3.40 7.44 -7.05
C ARG A 444 -3.47 7.17 -5.55
N SER A 445 -4.66 7.26 -4.96
CA SER A 445 -4.88 7.07 -3.53
C SER A 445 -5.81 5.89 -3.27
N GLY A 446 -5.59 5.20 -2.15
CA GLY A 446 -6.34 4.00 -1.81
C GLY A 446 -6.30 3.69 -0.31
N GLN A 447 -7.48 3.46 0.25
CA GLN A 447 -7.62 2.84 1.56
C GLN A 447 -8.97 2.14 1.67
N ASN A 448 -9.02 0.82 1.85
CA ASN A 448 -10.27 0.04 1.88
C ASN A 448 -11.13 0.25 0.60
N THR A 449 -10.47 0.12 -0.56
CA THR A 449 -11.05 0.29 -1.89
C THR A 449 -10.63 -0.80 -2.88
N GLN A 450 -10.11 -1.92 -2.38
CA GLN A 450 -9.64 -3.07 -3.16
C GLN A 450 -10.76 -3.72 -3.99
N ASP A 451 -12.03 -3.51 -3.62
CA ASP A 451 -13.20 -4.05 -4.33
C ASP A 451 -13.46 -3.39 -5.69
N LEU A 452 -12.83 -2.23 -5.95
CA LEU A 452 -13.11 -1.40 -7.11
C LEU A 452 -12.37 -1.90 -8.38
N PRO A 453 -13.04 -1.96 -9.55
CA PRO A 453 -12.45 -2.47 -10.79
C PRO A 453 -11.72 -1.38 -11.58
N ILE A 454 -10.83 -0.64 -10.92
CA ILE A 454 -10.11 0.50 -11.49
C ILE A 454 -8.60 0.35 -11.25
N PHE A 455 -7.81 1.11 -11.99
CA PHE A 455 -6.38 1.18 -11.74
C PHE A 455 -6.07 2.03 -10.51
N VAL A 456 -5.16 1.53 -9.67
CA VAL A 456 -4.52 2.34 -8.62
C VAL A 456 -3.07 2.57 -9.03
N ARG A 457 -2.77 3.81 -9.37
CA ARG A 457 -1.46 4.27 -9.81
C ARG A 457 -0.53 4.45 -8.62
N ILE A 458 0.71 4.01 -8.79
CA ILE A 458 1.81 4.29 -7.85
C ILE A 458 2.04 5.80 -7.79
N VAL A 459 2.23 6.38 -6.60
CA VAL A 459 2.53 7.81 -6.48
C VAL A 459 3.79 8.17 -7.27
N ASP A 460 3.78 9.35 -7.87
CA ASP A 460 4.82 9.88 -8.74
C ASP A 460 6.24 9.49 -8.32
N LYS A 461 6.93 8.84 -9.25
CA LYS A 461 8.32 8.43 -9.16
C LYS A 461 9.23 9.46 -9.79
N ASP A 462 10.42 9.57 -9.22
CA ASP A 462 11.47 10.49 -9.66
C ASP A 462 12.32 9.82 -10.75
N SER A 463 12.87 10.62 -11.67
CA SER A 463 13.73 10.15 -12.76
C SER A 463 15.14 9.77 -12.28
N VAL A 464 15.21 8.85 -11.32
CA VAL A 464 16.44 8.34 -10.68
C VAL A 464 16.41 6.80 -10.55
N TRP A 465 17.56 6.17 -10.34
CA TRP A 465 17.66 4.70 -10.24
C TRP A 465 17.30 4.13 -8.86
N GLY A 466 17.73 4.82 -7.80
CA GLY A 466 17.89 4.22 -6.48
C GLY A 466 16.64 4.16 -5.59
N TRP A 467 16.88 3.90 -4.30
CA TRP A 467 15.85 3.82 -3.26
C TRP A 467 15.15 5.15 -2.95
N ASN A 468 15.65 6.29 -3.44
CA ASN A 468 15.00 7.58 -3.24
C ASN A 468 13.95 7.81 -4.31
N ASN A 469 12.85 7.06 -4.24
CA ASN A 469 11.70 7.19 -5.15
C ASN A 469 11.96 6.88 -6.64
N GLY A 470 12.99 6.09 -6.95
CA GLY A 470 13.41 5.78 -8.32
C GLY A 470 12.95 4.41 -8.84
N LEU A 471 13.64 3.93 -9.88
CA LEU A 471 13.36 2.65 -10.55
C LEU A 471 13.34 1.44 -9.60
N ILE A 472 14.23 1.38 -8.60
CA ILE A 472 14.20 0.29 -7.61
C ILE A 472 12.88 0.30 -6.83
N THR A 473 12.43 1.48 -6.37
CA THR A 473 11.22 1.54 -5.54
C THR A 473 9.94 1.34 -6.34
N LEU A 474 9.95 1.55 -7.65
CA LEU A 474 8.86 1.14 -8.53
C LEU A 474 8.51 -0.35 -8.36
N ILE A 475 9.53 -1.22 -8.39
CA ILE A 475 9.35 -2.67 -8.23
C ILE A 475 8.85 -3.00 -6.83
N THR A 476 9.46 -2.45 -5.79
CA THR A 476 9.08 -2.79 -4.42
C THR A 476 7.70 -2.23 -4.02
N THR A 477 7.31 -1.07 -4.55
CA THR A 477 5.95 -0.54 -4.38
C THR A 477 4.93 -1.43 -5.10
N LEU A 478 5.21 -1.91 -6.32
CA LEU A 478 4.35 -2.88 -7.00
C LEU A 478 4.10 -4.13 -6.15
N LEU A 479 5.15 -4.68 -5.54
CA LEU A 479 5.05 -5.85 -4.66
C LEU A 479 4.21 -5.56 -3.41
N GLN A 480 4.40 -4.40 -2.78
CA GLN A 480 3.66 -4.01 -1.59
C GLN A 480 2.18 -3.77 -1.89
N MET A 481 1.83 -3.07 -2.98
CA MET A 481 0.44 -2.82 -3.35
C MET A 481 -0.30 -4.14 -3.61
N ASN A 482 0.34 -5.07 -4.32
CA ASN A 482 -0.20 -6.41 -4.53
C ASN A 482 -0.45 -7.16 -3.20
N LEU A 483 0.50 -7.12 -2.26
CA LEU A 483 0.33 -7.73 -0.93
C LEU A 483 -0.64 -6.98 0.00
N ASN A 484 -1.04 -5.76 -0.37
CA ASN A 484 -2.10 -5.00 0.30
C ASN A 484 -3.47 -5.19 -0.36
N GLY A 485 -3.58 -6.10 -1.33
CA GLY A 485 -4.85 -6.43 -1.99
C GLY A 485 -5.22 -5.47 -3.13
N TYR A 486 -4.28 -4.67 -3.63
CA TYR A 486 -4.45 -3.86 -4.85
C TYR A 486 -3.76 -4.55 -6.03
N PRO A 487 -4.43 -5.50 -6.73
CA PRO A 487 -3.82 -6.24 -7.83
C PRO A 487 -3.68 -5.41 -9.12
N PHE A 488 -4.50 -4.37 -9.29
CA PHE A 488 -4.58 -3.56 -10.49
C PHE A 488 -3.71 -2.31 -10.38
N VAL A 489 -2.41 -2.54 -10.23
CA VAL A 489 -1.43 -1.47 -10.09
C VAL A 489 -1.14 -0.86 -11.44
N LEU A 490 -1.31 0.46 -11.58
CA LEU A 490 -0.76 1.20 -12.71
C LEU A 490 0.64 1.68 -12.34
N PRO A 491 1.71 1.17 -13.00
CA PRO A 491 3.05 1.64 -12.74
C PRO A 491 3.16 3.11 -13.12
N ASP A 492 3.83 3.90 -12.30
CA ASP A 492 4.06 5.29 -12.64
C ASP A 492 4.86 5.45 -13.95
N MET A 493 4.80 6.66 -14.53
CA MET A 493 5.27 6.99 -15.87
C MET A 493 6.65 6.43 -16.19
N ILE A 494 6.79 5.89 -17.41
CA ILE A 494 8.06 5.34 -17.90
C ILE A 494 9.13 6.44 -17.91
N GLY A 495 10.17 6.24 -17.10
CA GLY A 495 11.27 7.19 -16.90
C GLY A 495 11.06 8.20 -15.77
N GLY A 496 9.94 8.13 -15.03
CA GLY A 496 9.61 9.04 -13.94
C GLY A 496 9.13 10.43 -14.42
N ASN A 497 8.92 11.33 -13.46
CA ASN A 497 8.23 12.60 -13.67
C ASN A 497 9.13 13.81 -13.99
N GLY A 498 10.45 13.61 -13.98
CA GLY A 498 11.44 14.62 -14.39
C GLY A 498 11.50 15.89 -13.53
N TYR A 499 11.13 15.82 -12.25
CA TYR A 499 11.13 16.99 -11.34
C TYR A 499 12.51 17.63 -11.18
N ASP A 500 13.56 16.81 -11.12
CA ASP A 500 14.97 17.25 -11.07
C ASP A 500 15.69 17.10 -12.43
N GLY A 501 14.92 17.09 -13.52
CA GLY A 501 15.41 16.93 -14.89
C GLY A 501 14.97 15.61 -15.55
N PRO A 502 15.00 15.54 -16.89
CA PRO A 502 14.53 14.38 -17.63
C PRO A 502 15.39 13.14 -17.36
N PRO A 503 14.83 11.91 -17.51
CA PRO A 503 15.60 10.70 -17.39
C PRO A 503 16.69 10.61 -18.47
N THR A 504 17.77 9.88 -18.18
CA THR A 504 18.73 9.49 -19.22
C THR A 504 18.09 8.44 -20.14
N LYS A 505 18.62 8.29 -21.37
CA LYS A 505 18.20 7.23 -22.30
C LYS A 505 18.24 5.85 -21.65
N GLU A 506 19.31 5.56 -20.91
CA GLU A 506 19.47 4.27 -20.24
C GLU A 506 18.39 4.06 -19.18
N LEU A 507 18.16 5.05 -18.30
CA LEU A 507 17.14 4.95 -17.27
C LEU A 507 15.75 4.76 -17.88
N PHE A 508 15.40 5.54 -18.91
CA PHE A 508 14.12 5.42 -19.61
C PHE A 508 13.90 4.01 -20.18
N LEU A 509 14.91 3.44 -20.87
CA LEU A 509 14.80 2.10 -21.46
C LEU A 509 14.73 1.01 -20.39
N ARG A 510 15.50 1.12 -19.29
CA ARG A 510 15.42 0.16 -18.17
C ARG A 510 14.10 0.25 -17.41
N TRP A 511 13.52 1.44 -17.31
CA TRP A 511 12.19 1.64 -16.74
C TRP A 511 11.10 0.99 -17.58
N LEU A 512 11.16 1.18 -18.91
CA LEU A 512 10.26 0.49 -19.83
C LEU A 512 10.39 -1.03 -19.69
N GLN A 513 11.62 -1.55 -19.62
CA GLN A 513 11.88 -2.97 -19.39
C GLN A 513 11.25 -3.48 -18.08
N ALA A 514 11.34 -2.71 -16.99
CA ALA A 514 10.70 -3.08 -15.72
C ALA A 514 9.17 -3.18 -15.86
N ASN A 515 8.56 -2.26 -16.62
CA ASN A 515 7.11 -2.21 -16.81
C ASN A 515 6.54 -3.29 -17.74
N VAL A 516 7.35 -3.98 -18.57
CA VAL A 516 6.88 -4.96 -19.59
C VAL A 516 5.93 -6.02 -19.02
N PHE A 517 6.18 -6.50 -17.80
CA PHE A 517 5.34 -7.52 -17.14
C PHE A 517 4.49 -6.96 -15.99
N MET A 518 4.47 -5.63 -15.84
CA MET A 518 3.54 -4.94 -14.95
C MET A 518 2.21 -4.68 -15.68
N PRO A 519 1.15 -4.22 -14.99
CA PRO A 519 -0.19 -4.26 -15.58
C PRO A 519 -0.49 -3.24 -16.70
N SER A 520 0.33 -2.22 -16.91
CA SER A 520 0.16 -1.25 -17.99
C SER A 520 1.46 -0.51 -18.32
N LEU A 521 1.49 0.14 -19.48
CA LEU A 521 2.55 1.06 -19.92
C LEU A 521 1.99 2.48 -20.05
N GLN A 522 2.52 3.42 -19.27
CA GLN A 522 2.18 4.84 -19.38
C GLN A 522 3.42 5.65 -19.77
N PHE A 523 3.38 6.28 -20.95
CA PHE A 523 4.41 7.16 -21.46
C PHE A 523 4.05 8.62 -21.22
N SER A 524 5.06 9.42 -20.90
CA SER A 524 4.96 10.88 -21.01
C SER A 524 6.22 11.46 -21.61
N TYR A 525 7.41 11.06 -21.12
CA TYR A 525 8.60 11.09 -21.95
C TYR A 525 8.48 10.04 -23.07
N VAL A 526 9.01 10.37 -24.24
CA VAL A 526 8.89 9.53 -25.43
C VAL A 526 10.24 9.16 -26.01
N PRO A 527 10.38 7.95 -26.59
CA PRO A 527 11.69 7.43 -26.94
C PRO A 527 12.41 8.23 -28.03
N TRP A 528 11.67 8.91 -28.90
CA TRP A 528 12.24 9.76 -29.94
C TRP A 528 12.77 11.09 -29.44
N ASN A 529 12.61 11.43 -28.16
CA ASN A 529 13.36 12.52 -27.54
C ASN A 529 14.85 12.17 -27.35
N PHE A 530 15.20 10.88 -27.35
CA PHE A 530 16.58 10.42 -27.17
C PHE A 530 17.27 10.17 -28.52
N ASP A 531 16.87 9.12 -29.24
CA ASP A 531 17.37 8.76 -30.56
C ASP A 531 16.54 7.62 -31.21
N ASP A 532 16.92 7.24 -32.43
CA ASP A 532 16.27 6.16 -33.18
C ASP A 532 16.47 4.78 -32.53
N GLU A 533 17.60 4.53 -31.88
CA GLU A 533 17.86 3.27 -31.16
C GLU A 533 16.89 3.11 -29.98
N ALA A 534 16.68 4.16 -29.18
CA ALA A 534 15.70 4.15 -28.11
C ALA A 534 14.29 3.90 -28.65
N THR A 535 13.94 4.48 -29.80
CA THR A 535 12.65 4.27 -30.47
C THR A 535 12.44 2.81 -30.85
N GLU A 536 13.41 2.17 -31.48
CA GLU A 536 13.30 0.77 -31.90
C GLU A 536 13.30 -0.21 -30.72
N ILE A 537 14.13 0.05 -29.70
CA ILE A 537 14.11 -0.74 -28.45
C ILE A 537 12.75 -0.59 -27.76
N SER A 538 12.19 0.61 -27.70
CA SER A 538 10.88 0.82 -27.09
C SER A 538 9.76 0.10 -27.83
N LYS A 539 9.75 0.10 -29.17
CA LYS A 539 8.78 -0.69 -29.95
C LYS A 539 8.86 -2.17 -29.64
N LYS A 540 10.07 -2.72 -29.52
CA LYS A 540 10.29 -4.12 -29.15
C LYS A 540 9.63 -4.45 -27.81
N PHE A 541 9.82 -3.62 -26.79
CA PHE A 541 9.25 -3.87 -25.46
C PHE A 541 7.76 -3.55 -25.34
N VAL A 542 7.26 -2.54 -26.05
CA VAL A 542 5.81 -2.30 -26.17
C VAL A 542 5.13 -3.49 -26.84
N LYS A 543 5.70 -4.02 -27.93
CA LYS A 543 5.16 -5.20 -28.60
C LYS A 543 5.20 -6.43 -27.69
N MET A 544 6.28 -6.60 -26.93
CA MET A 544 6.41 -7.69 -25.96
C MET A 544 5.35 -7.59 -24.86
N HIS A 545 5.11 -6.41 -24.31
CA HIS A 545 4.03 -6.20 -23.34
C HIS A 545 2.66 -6.55 -23.94
N GLU A 546 2.38 -6.08 -25.16
CA GLU A 546 1.14 -6.40 -25.90
C GLU A 546 0.97 -7.93 -26.10
N ASP A 547 2.05 -8.65 -26.42
CA ASP A 547 2.05 -10.11 -26.57
C ASP A 547 1.75 -10.85 -25.25
N PHE A 548 2.15 -10.27 -24.10
CA PHE A 548 1.92 -10.83 -22.77
C PHE A 548 0.66 -10.30 -22.06
N ALA A 549 0.00 -9.28 -22.61
CA ALA A 549 -1.24 -8.72 -22.07
C ALA A 549 -2.33 -9.79 -21.81
N PRO A 550 -2.52 -10.84 -22.65
CA PRO A 550 -3.46 -11.90 -22.34
C PRO A 550 -3.17 -12.65 -21.03
N GLU A 551 -1.90 -12.82 -20.64
CA GLU A 551 -1.54 -13.43 -19.35
C GLU A 551 -1.79 -12.45 -18.20
N ILE A 552 -1.52 -11.14 -18.38
CA ILE A 552 -1.88 -10.11 -17.39
C ILE A 552 -3.39 -10.11 -17.15
N ILE A 553 -4.19 -10.09 -18.21
CA ILE A 553 -5.66 -10.10 -18.14
C ILE A 553 -6.19 -11.39 -17.49
N LYS A 554 -5.55 -12.53 -17.77
CA LYS A 554 -5.89 -13.79 -17.09
C LYS A 554 -5.62 -13.69 -15.58
N ARG A 555 -4.54 -13.03 -15.16
CA ARG A 555 -4.28 -12.77 -13.73
C ARG A 555 -5.24 -11.76 -13.13
N PHE A 556 -5.71 -10.77 -13.90
CA PHE A 556 -6.79 -9.88 -13.46
C PHE A 556 -8.06 -10.66 -13.14
N LYS A 557 -8.48 -11.55 -14.04
CA LYS A 557 -9.65 -12.42 -13.84
C LYS A 557 -9.49 -13.30 -12.61
N LEU A 558 -8.31 -13.90 -12.41
CA LEU A 558 -8.03 -14.71 -11.22
C LEU A 558 -8.09 -13.87 -9.93
N ALA A 559 -7.56 -12.64 -9.95
CA ALA A 559 -7.63 -11.73 -8.82
C ALA A 559 -9.09 -11.37 -8.46
N THR A 560 -9.96 -11.16 -9.45
CA THR A 560 -11.39 -10.96 -9.25
C THR A 560 -12.08 -12.21 -8.68
N GLU A 561 -11.69 -13.41 -9.11
CA GLU A 561 -12.32 -14.67 -8.67
C GLU A 561 -11.86 -15.13 -7.28
N THR A 562 -10.61 -14.87 -6.92
CA THR A 562 -9.95 -15.51 -5.77
C THR A 562 -9.24 -14.53 -4.83
N GLY A 563 -9.00 -13.30 -5.28
CA GLY A 563 -8.18 -12.32 -4.57
C GLY A 563 -6.67 -12.58 -4.64
N GLU A 564 -6.21 -13.50 -5.50
CA GLU A 564 -4.78 -13.68 -5.72
C GLU A 564 -4.15 -12.43 -6.36
N PRO A 565 -2.95 -11.99 -5.91
CA PRO A 565 -2.30 -10.83 -6.51
C PRO A 565 -1.77 -11.12 -7.93
N VAL A 566 -1.54 -10.06 -8.71
CA VAL A 566 -1.13 -10.14 -10.13
C VAL A 566 0.39 -10.15 -10.25
N ASN A 567 1.07 -9.22 -9.57
CA ASN A 567 2.52 -9.12 -9.57
C ASN A 567 3.08 -9.44 -8.18
N LEU A 568 3.88 -10.49 -8.11
CA LEU A 568 4.17 -11.17 -6.86
C LEU A 568 5.67 -11.22 -6.57
N PRO A 569 6.09 -11.21 -5.30
CA PRO A 569 7.47 -11.45 -4.95
C PRO A 569 7.85 -12.91 -5.27
N LEU A 570 9.13 -13.18 -5.55
CA LEU A 570 9.54 -14.53 -5.99
C LEU A 570 9.21 -15.64 -5.00
N TRP A 571 9.19 -15.34 -3.69
CA TRP A 571 8.83 -16.32 -2.67
C TRP A 571 7.39 -16.81 -2.80
N TRP A 572 6.54 -16.17 -3.59
CA TRP A 572 5.18 -16.69 -3.85
C TRP A 572 5.20 -18.08 -4.50
N ALA A 573 6.20 -18.34 -5.35
CA ALA A 573 6.40 -19.65 -6.00
C ALA A 573 6.77 -20.76 -4.99
N ASP A 574 7.52 -20.40 -3.94
CA ASP A 574 7.85 -21.28 -2.82
C ASP A 574 8.04 -20.43 -1.55
N PRO A 575 7.01 -20.33 -0.68
CA PRO A 575 7.07 -19.49 0.51
C PRO A 575 8.17 -19.90 1.50
N SER A 576 8.77 -21.09 1.37
CA SER A 576 9.85 -21.57 2.23
C SER A 576 11.24 -21.18 1.73
N ASP A 577 11.36 -20.66 0.51
CA ASP A 577 12.64 -20.30 -0.12
C ASP A 577 13.24 -19.03 0.50
N LYS A 578 14.27 -19.23 1.33
CA LYS A 578 14.96 -18.16 2.07
C LYS A 578 15.65 -17.13 1.19
N VAL A 579 16.12 -17.52 0.00
CA VAL A 579 16.74 -16.55 -0.92
C VAL A 579 15.64 -15.68 -1.53
N ALA A 580 14.59 -16.31 -2.04
CA ALA A 580 13.46 -15.62 -2.68
C ALA A 580 12.74 -14.64 -1.75
N GLN A 581 12.71 -14.91 -0.43
CA GLN A 581 12.11 -14.03 0.57
C GLN A 581 12.74 -12.62 0.63
N SER A 582 13.99 -12.46 0.18
CA SER A 582 14.72 -11.20 0.28
C SER A 582 14.88 -10.43 -1.04
N ILE A 583 14.49 -11.03 -2.16
CA ILE A 583 14.70 -10.46 -3.49
C ILE A 583 13.74 -9.29 -3.71
N TYR A 584 14.29 -8.16 -4.14
CA TYR A 584 13.58 -6.89 -4.33
C TYR A 584 13.58 -6.40 -5.78
N ASP A 585 14.44 -6.96 -6.65
CA ASP A 585 14.67 -6.50 -8.02
C ASP A 585 14.25 -7.54 -9.08
N GLN A 586 13.45 -8.52 -8.66
CA GLN A 586 12.75 -9.46 -9.51
C GLN A 586 11.33 -9.64 -9.00
N PHE A 587 10.40 -9.88 -9.91
CA PHE A 587 9.01 -10.15 -9.57
C PHE A 587 8.42 -11.21 -10.50
N LEU A 588 7.35 -11.83 -10.06
CA LEU A 588 6.53 -12.73 -10.83
C LEU A 588 5.35 -11.96 -11.44
N LEU A 589 4.95 -12.31 -12.66
CA LEU A 589 3.60 -12.10 -13.18
C LEU A 589 2.87 -13.44 -13.01
N GLY A 590 1.93 -13.49 -12.08
CA GLY A 590 1.30 -14.73 -11.64
C GLY A 590 2.28 -15.71 -11.00
N ASP A 591 2.21 -16.99 -11.37
CA ASP A 591 3.12 -18.03 -10.89
C ASP A 591 4.17 -18.45 -11.93
N ASP A 592 4.03 -17.94 -13.16
CA ASP A 592 4.60 -18.57 -14.35
C ASP A 592 5.63 -17.72 -15.08
N ILE A 593 5.73 -16.42 -14.80
CA ILE A 593 6.63 -15.53 -15.52
C ILE A 593 7.48 -14.75 -14.52
N ILE A 594 8.80 -14.90 -14.57
CA ILE A 594 9.74 -14.07 -13.82
C ILE A 594 10.22 -12.93 -14.70
N SER A 595 10.14 -11.71 -14.18
CA SER A 595 10.82 -10.52 -14.71
C SER A 595 12.02 -10.18 -13.84
N ALA A 596 13.18 -9.92 -14.46
CA ALA A 596 14.42 -9.53 -13.79
C ALA A 596 15.07 -8.32 -14.50
N PRO A 597 14.45 -7.11 -14.41
CA PRO A 597 14.93 -5.92 -15.11
C PRO A 597 16.26 -5.40 -14.55
N VAL A 598 17.13 -4.79 -15.35
CA VAL A 598 18.35 -4.18 -14.82
C VAL A 598 18.00 -2.88 -14.08
N VAL A 599 18.41 -2.78 -12.82
CA VAL A 599 18.11 -1.62 -11.94
C VAL A 599 19.36 -0.84 -11.50
N GLN A 600 20.49 -1.09 -12.17
CA GLN A 600 21.76 -0.41 -11.90
C GLN A 600 22.28 0.26 -13.17
N GLU A 601 22.65 1.53 -13.05
CA GLU A 601 23.22 2.32 -14.13
C GLU A 601 24.53 1.71 -14.68
N GLY A 602 24.68 1.69 -16.00
CA GLY A 602 25.82 1.15 -16.73
C GLY A 602 25.88 -0.38 -16.77
N ALA A 603 24.96 -1.08 -16.11
CA ALA A 603 25.00 -2.54 -16.06
C ALA A 603 24.50 -3.16 -17.38
N ILE A 604 25.35 -4.01 -17.97
CA ILE A 604 25.02 -4.84 -19.14
C ILE A 604 24.90 -6.33 -18.78
N THR A 605 25.05 -6.65 -17.49
CA THR A 605 24.87 -7.99 -16.91
C THR A 605 24.23 -7.86 -15.54
N ARG A 606 23.49 -8.87 -15.10
CA ARG A 606 23.02 -8.95 -13.70
C ARG A 606 22.97 -10.38 -13.19
N ASP A 607 22.97 -10.55 -11.88
CA ASP A 607 22.67 -11.84 -11.26
C ASP A 607 21.16 -12.04 -11.17
N ILE A 608 20.72 -13.29 -11.37
CA ILE A 608 19.32 -13.67 -11.39
C ILE A 608 19.11 -14.93 -10.58
N TYR A 609 18.15 -14.91 -9.67
CA TYR A 609 17.72 -16.09 -8.94
C TYR A 609 16.49 -16.72 -9.58
N LEU A 610 16.52 -18.02 -9.77
CA LEU A 610 15.37 -18.82 -10.18
C LEU A 610 14.91 -19.66 -8.98
N PRO A 611 13.67 -19.51 -8.50
CA PRO A 611 13.13 -20.34 -7.41
C PRO A 611 12.85 -21.77 -7.91
N LYS A 612 12.41 -22.65 -7.01
CA LYS A 612 12.07 -24.04 -7.33
C LYS A 612 11.13 -24.16 -8.55
N GLY A 613 11.53 -24.98 -9.52
CA GLY A 613 10.78 -25.21 -10.76
C GLY A 613 11.69 -25.32 -11.98
N GLN A 614 11.11 -25.63 -13.13
CA GLN A 614 11.78 -25.56 -14.42
C GLN A 614 11.42 -24.24 -15.10
N TRP A 615 12.44 -23.48 -15.47
CA TRP A 615 12.29 -22.12 -15.99
C TRP A 615 12.99 -22.03 -17.34
N LYS A 616 12.23 -21.76 -18.39
CA LYS A 616 12.72 -21.51 -19.74
C LYS A 616 13.07 -20.04 -19.89
N ASP A 617 14.32 -19.74 -20.19
CA ASP A 617 14.78 -18.41 -20.52
C ASP A 617 14.06 -17.90 -21.77
N GLY A 618 13.39 -16.75 -21.65
CA GLY A 618 12.64 -16.15 -22.73
C GLY A 618 13.52 -15.58 -23.85
N ASN A 619 14.81 -15.34 -23.60
CA ASN A 619 15.78 -14.85 -24.58
C ASN A 619 16.57 -16.01 -25.22
N THR A 620 17.28 -16.82 -24.43
CA THR A 620 18.14 -17.90 -24.96
C THR A 620 17.38 -19.18 -25.28
N LYS A 621 16.15 -19.34 -24.76
CA LYS A 621 15.32 -20.55 -24.83
C LYS A 621 15.88 -21.75 -24.07
N GLU A 622 16.99 -21.60 -23.36
CA GLU A 622 17.53 -22.62 -22.46
C GLU A 622 16.58 -22.89 -21.30
N VAL A 623 16.57 -24.13 -20.79
CA VAL A 623 15.78 -24.51 -19.62
C VAL A 623 16.72 -24.68 -18.42
N HIS A 624 16.38 -24.02 -17.33
CA HIS A 624 17.11 -24.09 -16.08
C HIS A 624 16.26 -24.75 -14.99
N ASN A 625 16.86 -25.61 -14.19
CA ASN A 625 16.24 -26.19 -13.00
C ASN A 625 16.61 -25.34 -11.78
N GLY A 626 15.63 -24.69 -11.17
CA GLY A 626 15.80 -24.00 -9.89
C GLY A 626 15.58 -24.94 -8.68
N PRO A 627 15.96 -24.54 -7.45
CA PRO A 627 16.49 -23.23 -7.10
C PRO A 627 17.96 -23.03 -7.53
N LYS A 628 18.27 -21.90 -8.20
CA LYS A 628 19.62 -21.63 -8.71
C LYS A 628 19.87 -20.14 -8.97
N TRP A 629 21.09 -19.67 -8.73
CA TRP A 629 21.61 -18.41 -9.25
C TRP A 629 22.21 -18.57 -10.64
N LEU A 630 21.79 -17.70 -11.57
CA LEU A 630 22.45 -17.43 -12.83
C LEU A 630 23.32 -16.20 -12.64
N MET A 631 24.63 -16.40 -12.60
CA MET A 631 25.59 -15.33 -12.37
C MET A 631 25.94 -14.61 -13.67
N ALA A 632 26.07 -13.29 -13.61
CA ALA A 632 26.49 -12.43 -14.72
C ALA A 632 25.69 -12.68 -16.02
N TYR A 633 24.37 -12.84 -15.91
CA TYR A 633 23.48 -13.00 -17.05
C TYR A 633 23.56 -11.77 -17.96
N SER A 634 23.78 -11.98 -19.27
CA SER A 634 23.90 -10.90 -20.26
C SER A 634 22.58 -10.16 -20.48
N ALA A 635 22.57 -8.87 -20.18
CA ALA A 635 21.40 -7.99 -20.25
C ALA A 635 21.76 -6.63 -20.88
N PRO A 636 22.17 -6.56 -22.16
CA PRO A 636 22.33 -5.28 -22.87
C PRO A 636 21.02 -4.48 -22.93
N LEU A 637 21.08 -3.24 -23.42
CA LEU A 637 19.94 -2.30 -23.43
C LEU A 637 18.70 -2.81 -24.19
N ASP A 638 18.85 -3.77 -25.10
CA ASP A 638 17.75 -4.35 -25.86
C ASP A 638 17.26 -5.70 -25.27
N ILE A 639 17.78 -6.15 -24.14
CA ILE A 639 17.43 -7.43 -23.51
C ILE A 639 16.87 -7.22 -22.10
N LEU A 640 15.63 -7.65 -21.90
CA LEU A 640 15.01 -7.87 -20.59
C LEU A 640 15.17 -9.35 -20.21
N PRO A 641 15.94 -9.68 -19.16
CA PRO A 641 15.95 -11.02 -18.61
C PRO A 641 14.57 -11.41 -18.08
N HIS A 642 14.01 -12.49 -18.61
CA HIS A 642 12.72 -13.02 -18.20
C HIS A 642 12.65 -14.53 -18.42
N PHE A 643 11.86 -15.21 -17.60
CA PHE A 643 11.79 -16.68 -17.59
C PHE A 643 10.35 -17.15 -17.50
N LEU A 644 10.01 -18.15 -18.30
CA LEU A 644 8.69 -18.77 -18.35
C LEU A 644 8.76 -20.13 -17.65
N ARG A 645 7.83 -20.41 -16.74
CA ARG A 645 7.70 -21.73 -16.14
C ARG A 645 7.38 -22.75 -17.24
N VAL A 646 8.10 -23.85 -17.23
CA VAL A 646 7.76 -25.00 -18.08
C VAL A 646 6.59 -25.70 -17.40
N GLN A 647 5.42 -25.71 -18.03
CA GLN A 647 4.28 -26.51 -17.58
C GLN A 647 4.54 -27.97 -17.93
N ASP A 648 4.29 -28.87 -16.97
CA ASP A 648 4.42 -30.33 -17.12
C ASP A 648 3.44 -30.91 -18.16
#